data_AF-A0A523HIE4-F1
#
_entry.id   AF-A0A523HIE4-F1
#
_cell.length_a   1.000
_cell.length_b   1.000
_cell.length_c   1.000
_cell.angle_alpha   90.00
_cell.angle_beta   90.00
_cell.angle_gamma   90.00
#
_symmetry.space_group_name_H-M   'P 1'
#
loop_
_entity.id
_entity.type
_entity.pdbx_description
1 polymer ?
#
loop_
_entity_poly.entity_id
_entity_poly.type
_entity_poly.pdbx_seq_one_letter_code
_entity_poly.pdbx_strand_id
1 'polypeptide(L)'
;MKLKLLLSFFILIWVTNVLNGEIISRRILAIYDSQRGQTAKKNHIHANAEVILNYLGSIVEYWDIAKGLPGEKRMKKYRGVITWFYNNSMNRPQAYLQWATKQVDAGRKFVILGNLSAFRDTATGEFLKISAVNQFCKALGFIIDDTNWTVNMARIELVYKDPEMVEFERSLDYELTNYEIYKPFHPKTKAYLKLKRNDIPDSESVLVFTTPHGGFAATGYVFYENPTNYEKQWRVNPFKFFEEAFGLKGQPRPDVTTLNGLRVWSSHIDGDALISRSEVKPNTYCGEIIRDEILNRYKWPVSVSVVVGEVETDPKFENIARSIYQLDWVEAASHSYSHPFYWADDYEDKNEYSSRHLPIEGYKFNLKDEIVGSVDYINKKLLPADKKVKQFFWTGNCEPTEEAMRLCRKIKISNINGGDTVFDKAYPSYTSVAPLSVSVGGYRQVYAPNANENLYTNEWEGPFYGFKSVLQTFMNTESPVRIKPIDVYYHFYIGEKWASLNSLNEVLSKTMAMDVAPMFISDYIKMVQGFFSARVERISVNSWRIRKYGDCTTIRFDDSEEFPDLNKSVNVIGFHHYQNSLYIHLANKEEAVIVLTDSAPESTFLAQSSHRLFDWQASKESVFFRTEGFGQGQFVIANLLESAAYQMTVGNLSKAVRSDADGTLTLVHSMDGFVQVTINLAKQL
;
A
#
# COMPACT_ATOMS: atom_id res chain seq x y z
N MET A 1 -13.54 38.45 -47.21
CA MET A 1 -14.13 38.11 -45.89
C MET A 1 -14.23 36.60 -45.60
N LYS A 2 -14.36 35.72 -46.61
CA LYS A 2 -14.47 34.26 -46.41
C LYS A 2 -13.16 33.51 -46.09
N LEU A 3 -11.98 34.10 -46.36
CA LEU A 3 -10.68 33.45 -46.09
C LEU A 3 -10.20 33.65 -44.63
N LYS A 4 -10.62 34.72 -43.95
CA LYS A 4 -10.31 34.94 -42.53
C LYS A 4 -11.13 34.04 -41.60
N LEU A 5 -12.36 33.65 -41.97
CA LEU A 5 -13.18 32.75 -41.17
C LEU A 5 -12.68 31.28 -41.20
N LEU A 6 -12.09 30.83 -42.31
CA LEU A 6 -11.52 29.48 -42.40
C LEU A 6 -10.22 29.33 -41.59
N LEU A 7 -9.38 30.37 -41.54
CA LEU A 7 -8.18 30.37 -40.69
C LEU A 7 -8.53 30.34 -39.19
N SER A 8 -9.58 31.07 -38.78
CA SER A 8 -10.06 31.04 -37.39
C SER A 8 -10.60 29.66 -37.00
N PHE A 9 -11.24 28.93 -37.91
CA PHE A 9 -11.77 27.59 -37.64
C PHE A 9 -10.66 26.52 -37.58
N PHE A 10 -9.60 26.65 -38.40
CA PHE A 10 -8.43 25.76 -38.33
C PHE A 10 -7.55 26.04 -37.10
N ILE A 11 -7.43 27.30 -36.66
CA ILE A 11 -6.75 27.65 -35.41
C ILE A 11 -7.57 27.18 -34.20
N LEU A 12 -8.91 27.20 -34.23
CA LEU A 12 -9.74 26.66 -33.15
C LEU A 12 -9.66 25.12 -33.03
N ILE A 13 -9.48 24.41 -34.15
CA ILE A 13 -9.30 22.94 -34.17
C ILE A 13 -7.87 22.52 -33.78
N TRP A 14 -6.87 23.39 -33.96
CA TRP A 14 -5.53 23.17 -33.43
C TRP A 14 -5.41 23.54 -31.94
N VAL A 15 -6.09 24.60 -31.48
CA VAL A 15 -6.09 24.98 -30.05
C VAL A 15 -6.87 23.99 -29.18
N THR A 16 -7.80 23.21 -29.76
CA THR A 16 -8.53 22.15 -29.03
C THR A 16 -7.83 20.80 -28.99
N ASN A 17 -6.78 20.58 -29.80
CA ASN A 17 -5.95 19.37 -29.76
C ASN A 17 -4.70 19.51 -28.88
N VAL A 18 -4.41 20.69 -28.31
CA VAL A 18 -3.17 20.97 -27.58
C VAL A 18 -3.23 20.70 -26.07
N LEU A 19 -4.32 20.16 -25.48
CA LEU A 19 -4.35 19.89 -24.03
C LEU A 19 -4.99 18.57 -23.55
N ASN A 20 -5.26 17.61 -24.43
CA ASN A 20 -5.62 16.26 -23.97
C ASN A 20 -4.35 15.43 -23.77
N GLY A 21 -3.93 15.30 -22.50
CA GLY A 21 -2.83 14.41 -22.14
C GLY A 21 -3.19 12.95 -22.39
N GLU A 22 -2.20 12.12 -22.69
CA GLU A 22 -2.37 10.68 -22.86
C GLU A 22 -2.72 10.05 -21.50
N ILE A 23 -3.88 9.39 -21.39
CA ILE A 23 -4.27 8.68 -20.17
C ILE A 23 -3.37 7.45 -19.99
N ILE A 24 -2.62 7.43 -18.89
CA ILE A 24 -1.76 6.33 -18.51
C ILE A 24 -2.57 5.36 -17.64
N SER A 25 -2.92 4.19 -18.21
CA SER A 25 -3.60 3.17 -17.41
C SER A 25 -2.69 2.64 -16.30
N ARG A 26 -3.16 2.72 -15.07
CA ARG A 26 -2.49 2.11 -13.91
C ARG A 26 -3.00 0.70 -13.61
N ARG A 27 -3.94 0.15 -14.40
CA ARG A 27 -4.65 -1.07 -14.04
C ARG A 27 -3.99 -2.31 -14.64
N ILE A 28 -3.76 -3.32 -13.81
CA ILE A 28 -3.29 -4.64 -14.21
C ILE A 28 -4.37 -5.67 -13.84
N LEU A 29 -4.68 -6.57 -14.77
CA LEU A 29 -5.62 -7.65 -14.52
C LEU A 29 -4.86 -8.88 -13.99
N ALA A 30 -5.12 -9.28 -12.76
CA ALA A 30 -4.66 -10.54 -12.19
C ALA A 30 -5.68 -11.65 -12.46
N ILE A 31 -5.24 -12.74 -13.07
CA ILE A 31 -6.07 -13.93 -13.28
C ILE A 31 -5.77 -14.96 -12.20
N TYR A 32 -6.83 -15.48 -11.57
CA TYR A 32 -6.76 -16.58 -10.61
C TYR A 32 -7.79 -17.65 -10.98
N ASP A 33 -7.70 -18.84 -10.37
CA ASP A 33 -8.59 -19.97 -10.64
C ASP A 33 -9.27 -20.49 -9.36
N SER A 34 -10.55 -20.14 -9.18
CA SER A 34 -11.33 -20.59 -8.01
C SER A 34 -11.58 -22.09 -7.98
N GLN A 35 -11.49 -22.80 -9.11
CA GLN A 35 -11.59 -24.27 -9.14
C GLN A 35 -10.39 -24.96 -8.47
N ARG A 36 -9.37 -24.18 -8.09
CA ARG A 36 -8.17 -24.64 -7.36
C ARG A 36 -8.11 -24.13 -5.92
N GLY A 37 -9.25 -23.71 -5.35
CA GLY A 37 -9.32 -23.17 -3.98
C GLY A 37 -8.68 -21.79 -3.83
N GLN A 38 -8.47 -21.07 -4.95
CA GLN A 38 -8.00 -19.69 -4.92
C GLN A 38 -9.18 -18.72 -4.77
N THR A 39 -8.94 -17.62 -4.06
CA THR A 39 -9.85 -16.47 -4.05
C THR A 39 -9.09 -15.22 -4.50
N ALA A 40 -9.79 -14.10 -4.70
CA ALA A 40 -9.13 -12.82 -4.97
C ALA A 40 -8.16 -12.41 -3.84
N LYS A 41 -8.44 -12.83 -2.60
CA LYS A 41 -7.57 -12.65 -1.42
C LYS A 41 -6.50 -13.75 -1.31
N LYS A 42 -6.87 -15.01 -1.60
CA LYS A 42 -5.99 -16.19 -1.44
C LYS A 42 -5.41 -16.64 -2.78
N ASN A 43 -4.36 -15.95 -3.23
CA ASN A 43 -3.56 -16.34 -4.40
C ASN A 43 -2.14 -15.72 -4.32
N HIS A 44 -1.16 -16.26 -5.07
CA HIS A 44 0.22 -15.73 -5.03
C HIS A 44 0.32 -14.26 -5.46
N ILE A 45 -0.54 -13.78 -6.35
CA ILE A 45 -0.46 -12.40 -6.85
C ILE A 45 -0.82 -11.42 -5.74
N HIS A 46 -1.94 -11.63 -5.05
CA HIS A 46 -2.35 -10.80 -3.90
C HIS A 46 -1.35 -10.89 -2.74
N ALA A 47 -0.92 -12.10 -2.42
CA ALA A 47 -0.04 -12.34 -1.27
C ALA A 47 1.39 -11.79 -1.46
N ASN A 48 1.89 -11.67 -2.70
CA ASN A 48 3.31 -11.33 -2.91
C ASN A 48 3.52 -10.17 -3.91
N ALA A 49 2.81 -10.14 -5.03
CA ALA A 49 3.08 -9.20 -6.11
C ALA A 49 2.35 -7.86 -5.96
N GLU A 50 1.13 -7.84 -5.39
CA GLU A 50 0.29 -6.64 -5.38
C GLU A 50 0.93 -5.48 -4.61
N VAL A 51 1.62 -5.73 -3.49
CA VAL A 51 2.29 -4.65 -2.73
C VAL A 51 3.36 -3.95 -3.57
N ILE A 52 4.14 -4.72 -4.33
CA ILE A 52 5.18 -4.21 -5.22
C ILE A 52 4.54 -3.44 -6.38
N LEU A 53 3.46 -3.98 -6.96
CA LEU A 53 2.71 -3.30 -8.01
C LEU A 53 2.07 -2.00 -7.48
N ASN A 54 1.56 -1.96 -6.25
CA ASN A 54 1.07 -0.74 -5.61
C ASN A 54 2.19 0.28 -5.45
N TYR A 55 3.38 -0.14 -4.99
CA TYR A 55 4.57 0.70 -4.90
C TYR A 55 4.96 1.28 -6.26
N LEU A 56 4.87 0.50 -7.35
CA LEU A 56 5.12 0.95 -8.72
C LEU A 56 3.95 1.80 -9.29
N GLY A 57 3.01 2.23 -8.45
CA GLY A 57 1.87 3.05 -8.82
C GLY A 57 0.73 2.28 -9.49
N SER A 58 0.76 0.96 -9.59
CA SER A 58 -0.28 0.16 -10.27
C SER A 58 -1.41 -0.30 -9.34
N ILE A 59 -2.58 -0.52 -9.95
CA ILE A 59 -3.80 -1.03 -9.33
C ILE A 59 -4.06 -2.43 -9.89
N VAL A 60 -4.09 -3.44 -9.01
CA VAL A 60 -4.43 -4.80 -9.40
C VAL A 60 -5.94 -5.00 -9.28
N GLU A 61 -6.55 -5.59 -10.31
CA GLU A 61 -7.92 -6.09 -10.24
C GLU A 61 -7.92 -7.58 -10.53
N TYR A 62 -8.72 -8.33 -9.78
CA TYR A 62 -8.77 -9.78 -9.86
C TYR A 62 -9.91 -10.26 -10.74
N TRP A 63 -9.64 -11.32 -11.51
CA TRP A 63 -10.62 -11.99 -12.33
C TRP A 63 -10.46 -13.50 -12.23
N ASP A 64 -11.57 -14.14 -11.89
CA ASP A 64 -11.67 -15.59 -11.80
C ASP A 64 -11.86 -16.19 -13.20
N ILE A 65 -10.90 -17.00 -13.65
CA ILE A 65 -10.99 -17.68 -14.94
C ILE A 65 -12.16 -18.66 -15.02
N ALA A 66 -12.63 -19.19 -13.89
CA ALA A 66 -13.78 -20.09 -13.83
C ALA A 66 -15.08 -19.42 -14.30
N LYS A 67 -15.15 -18.08 -14.26
CA LYS A 67 -16.30 -17.28 -14.75
C LYS A 67 -16.24 -17.02 -16.26
N GLY A 68 -15.28 -17.62 -16.97
CA GLY A 68 -14.95 -17.30 -18.35
C GLY A 68 -13.99 -16.11 -18.44
N LEU A 69 -13.53 -15.78 -19.65
CA LEU A 69 -12.51 -14.74 -19.86
C LEU A 69 -13.15 -13.38 -20.21
N PRO A 70 -12.58 -12.25 -19.76
CA PRO A 70 -13.18 -10.95 -19.97
C PRO A 70 -13.05 -10.50 -21.43
N GLY A 71 -14.13 -9.94 -21.99
CA GLY A 71 -14.14 -9.42 -23.35
C GLY A 71 -13.36 -8.10 -23.54
N GLU A 72 -13.06 -7.76 -24.79
CA GLU A 72 -12.20 -6.62 -25.15
C GLU A 72 -12.64 -5.27 -24.58
N LYS A 73 -13.96 -5.02 -24.47
CA LYS A 73 -14.47 -3.78 -23.87
C LYS A 73 -13.99 -3.59 -22.44
N ARG A 74 -13.97 -4.66 -21.64
CA ARG A 74 -13.43 -4.64 -20.27
C ARG A 74 -11.91 -4.52 -20.32
N MET A 75 -11.26 -5.14 -21.29
CA MET A 75 -9.81 -5.16 -21.39
C MET A 75 -9.17 -3.81 -21.76
N LYS A 76 -9.92 -2.90 -22.40
CA LYS A 76 -9.44 -1.54 -22.77
C LYS A 76 -8.87 -0.72 -21.61
N LYS A 77 -9.32 -0.94 -20.37
CA LYS A 77 -8.85 -0.16 -19.22
C LYS A 77 -7.54 -0.66 -18.63
N TYR A 78 -7.05 -1.86 -18.99
CA TYR A 78 -5.85 -2.43 -18.40
C TYR A 78 -4.62 -2.18 -19.27
N ARG A 79 -3.52 -1.89 -18.59
CA ARG A 79 -2.16 -1.86 -19.14
C ARG A 79 -1.66 -3.25 -19.53
N GLY A 80 -2.03 -4.24 -18.74
CA GLY A 80 -1.50 -5.59 -18.87
C GLY A 80 -2.23 -6.62 -18.02
N VAL A 81 -1.78 -7.85 -18.15
CA VAL A 81 -2.26 -9.04 -17.44
C VAL A 81 -1.11 -9.66 -16.67
N ILE A 82 -1.40 -10.16 -15.47
CA ILE A 82 -0.48 -10.98 -14.69
C ILE A 82 -1.14 -12.31 -14.34
N THR A 83 -0.37 -13.40 -14.47
CA THR A 83 -0.79 -14.75 -14.08
C THR A 83 0.27 -15.43 -13.23
N TRP A 84 -0.16 -16.11 -12.17
CA TRP A 84 0.71 -16.87 -11.29
C TRP A 84 -0.04 -18.08 -10.72
N PHE A 85 -0.18 -19.11 -11.54
CA PHE A 85 -0.97 -20.29 -11.21
C PHE A 85 -0.18 -21.30 -10.38
N TYR A 86 -0.85 -21.99 -9.46
CA TYR A 86 -0.23 -23.04 -8.63
C TYR A 86 0.13 -24.28 -9.45
N ASN A 87 -0.63 -24.58 -10.51
CA ASN A 87 -0.55 -25.85 -11.24
C ASN A 87 -0.31 -25.63 -12.73
N ASN A 88 -0.03 -26.72 -13.45
CA ASN A 88 0.19 -26.72 -14.90
C ASN A 88 -1.06 -27.07 -15.75
N SER A 89 -2.26 -27.07 -15.16
CA SER A 89 -3.50 -27.47 -15.84
C SER A 89 -4.69 -26.60 -15.46
N MET A 90 -5.57 -26.34 -16.43
CA MET A 90 -6.77 -25.51 -16.27
C MET A 90 -7.91 -26.01 -17.15
N ASN A 91 -9.12 -25.50 -16.93
CA ASN A 91 -10.27 -25.78 -17.77
C ASN A 91 -10.22 -24.93 -19.06
N ARG A 92 -10.51 -25.53 -20.23
CA ARG A 92 -10.49 -24.85 -21.55
C ARG A 92 -9.20 -24.07 -21.85
N PRO A 93 -8.00 -24.68 -21.70
CA PRO A 93 -6.72 -23.99 -21.89
C PRO A 93 -6.54 -23.38 -23.29
N GLN A 94 -7.11 -23.97 -24.34
CA GLN A 94 -7.03 -23.40 -25.69
C GLN A 94 -7.76 -22.04 -25.79
N ALA A 95 -8.92 -21.90 -25.14
CA ALA A 95 -9.65 -20.63 -25.11
C ALA A 95 -8.88 -19.55 -24.34
N TYR A 96 -8.21 -19.94 -23.24
CA TYR A 96 -7.30 -19.07 -22.51
C TYR A 96 -6.13 -18.60 -23.35
N LEU A 97 -5.42 -19.50 -24.03
CA LEU A 97 -4.27 -19.14 -24.88
C LEU A 97 -4.68 -18.21 -26.04
N GLN A 98 -5.84 -18.46 -26.66
CA GLN A 98 -6.37 -17.58 -27.70
C GLN A 98 -6.73 -16.19 -27.17
N TRP A 99 -7.36 -16.12 -26.00
CA TRP A 99 -7.67 -14.84 -25.35
C TRP A 99 -6.40 -14.09 -24.97
N ALA A 100 -5.41 -14.78 -24.38
CA ALA A 100 -4.15 -14.20 -23.94
C ALA A 100 -3.35 -13.64 -25.13
N THR A 101 -3.32 -14.38 -26.24
CA THR A 101 -2.73 -13.91 -27.51
C THR A 101 -3.37 -12.61 -27.97
N LYS A 102 -4.72 -12.52 -27.98
CA LYS A 102 -5.43 -11.28 -28.32
C LYS A 102 -5.08 -10.09 -27.40
N GLN A 103 -4.74 -10.35 -26.14
CA GLN A 103 -4.34 -9.27 -25.23
C GLN A 103 -2.98 -8.69 -25.62
N VAL A 104 -2.03 -9.58 -25.96
CA VAL A 104 -0.70 -9.19 -26.45
C VAL A 104 -0.80 -8.46 -27.78
N ASP A 105 -1.58 -8.99 -28.72
CA ASP A 105 -1.82 -8.37 -30.04
C ASP A 105 -2.47 -6.98 -29.92
N ALA A 106 -3.28 -6.76 -28.87
CA ALA A 106 -3.87 -5.45 -28.54
C ALA A 106 -2.89 -4.49 -27.83
N GLY A 107 -1.61 -4.85 -27.72
CA GLY A 107 -0.54 -4.04 -27.12
C GLY A 107 -0.49 -4.07 -25.59
N ARG A 108 -1.26 -4.95 -24.94
CA ARG A 108 -1.24 -5.10 -23.48
C ARG A 108 -0.02 -5.93 -23.09
N LYS A 109 0.64 -5.54 -22.01
CA LYS A 109 1.75 -6.31 -21.45
C LYS A 109 1.22 -7.61 -20.82
N PHE A 110 1.94 -8.71 -20.94
CA PHE A 110 1.55 -9.97 -20.28
C PHE A 110 2.71 -10.51 -19.45
N VAL A 111 2.49 -10.68 -18.16
CA VAL A 111 3.49 -11.17 -17.21
C VAL A 111 3.08 -12.53 -16.69
N ILE A 112 3.98 -13.51 -16.84
CA ILE A 112 3.79 -14.87 -16.36
C ILE A 112 4.84 -15.14 -15.29
N LEU A 113 4.37 -15.44 -14.09
CA LEU A 113 5.19 -15.90 -12.98
C LEU A 113 4.89 -17.36 -12.71
N GLY A 114 5.93 -18.19 -12.66
CA GLY A 114 5.80 -19.61 -12.47
C GLY A 114 5.14 -20.29 -13.67
N ASN A 115 4.06 -21.01 -13.39
CA ASN A 115 3.40 -21.88 -14.35
C ASN A 115 2.49 -21.12 -15.31
N LEU A 116 2.57 -21.43 -16.61
CA LEU A 116 1.61 -20.98 -17.62
C LEU A 116 0.21 -21.61 -17.46
N SER A 117 0.13 -22.77 -16.78
CA SER A 117 -1.09 -23.52 -16.44
C SER A 117 -1.94 -24.05 -17.60
N ALA A 118 -1.45 -23.99 -18.85
CA ALA A 118 -2.24 -24.28 -20.05
C ALA A 118 -1.83 -25.57 -20.81
N PHE A 119 -1.10 -26.48 -20.16
CA PHE A 119 -0.58 -27.68 -20.82
C PHE A 119 -1.57 -28.85 -20.88
N ARG A 120 -2.56 -28.87 -19.98
CA ARG A 120 -3.54 -29.96 -19.88
C ARG A 120 -4.92 -29.40 -19.56
N ASP A 121 -5.93 -29.89 -20.28
CA ASP A 121 -7.33 -29.59 -20.00
C ASP A 121 -7.81 -30.44 -18.82
N THR A 122 -8.31 -29.79 -17.77
CA THR A 122 -8.81 -30.50 -16.59
C THR A 122 -10.14 -31.21 -16.82
N ALA A 123 -10.94 -30.76 -17.78
CA ALA A 123 -12.25 -31.34 -18.06
C ALA A 123 -12.13 -32.64 -18.87
N THR A 124 -11.23 -32.69 -19.86
CA THR A 124 -11.01 -33.89 -20.70
C THR A 124 -9.86 -34.76 -20.21
N GLY A 125 -8.94 -34.18 -19.42
CA GLY A 125 -7.70 -34.82 -19.00
C GLY A 125 -6.61 -34.85 -20.09
N GLU A 126 -6.88 -34.31 -21.28
CA GLU A 126 -5.99 -34.34 -22.44
C GLU A 126 -4.90 -33.28 -22.37
N PHE A 127 -3.70 -33.62 -22.84
CA PHE A 127 -2.61 -32.68 -23.02
C PHE A 127 -2.78 -31.89 -24.32
N LEU A 128 -2.48 -30.59 -24.27
CA LEU A 128 -2.42 -29.77 -25.47
C LEU A 128 -1.12 -30.05 -26.20
N LYS A 129 -1.17 -30.02 -27.54
CA LYS A 129 0.04 -30.01 -28.35
C LYS A 129 0.85 -28.75 -28.01
N ILE A 130 2.17 -28.91 -27.83
CA ILE A 130 3.08 -27.78 -27.56
C ILE A 130 2.99 -26.68 -28.63
N SER A 131 2.62 -27.03 -29.87
CA SER A 131 2.36 -26.07 -30.95
C SER A 131 1.23 -25.08 -30.62
N ALA A 132 0.20 -25.50 -29.88
CA ALA A 132 -0.91 -24.64 -29.47
C ALA A 132 -0.47 -23.68 -28.35
N VAL A 133 0.30 -24.17 -27.37
CA VAL A 133 0.92 -23.33 -26.33
C VAL A 133 1.86 -22.30 -26.95
N ASN A 134 2.70 -22.75 -27.89
CA ASN A 134 3.65 -21.89 -28.59
C ASN A 134 3.00 -20.83 -29.51
N GLN A 135 1.71 -20.92 -29.85
CA GLN A 135 1.04 -19.80 -30.53
C GLN A 135 1.02 -18.56 -29.62
N PHE A 136 0.70 -18.74 -28.34
CA PHE A 136 0.71 -17.66 -27.37
C PHE A 136 2.13 -17.23 -27.01
N CYS A 137 3.05 -18.16 -26.73
CA CYS A 137 4.44 -17.81 -26.39
C CYS A 137 5.12 -17.00 -27.50
N LYS A 138 4.83 -17.32 -28.77
CA LYS A 138 5.36 -16.56 -29.91
C LYS A 138 4.89 -15.11 -29.93
N ALA A 139 3.64 -14.83 -29.53
CA ALA A 139 3.16 -13.46 -29.37
C ALA A 139 3.99 -12.70 -28.31
N LEU A 140 4.45 -13.38 -27.26
CA LEU A 140 5.36 -12.83 -26.27
C LEU A 140 6.83 -12.78 -26.70
N GLY A 141 7.18 -13.43 -27.81
CA GLY A 141 8.53 -13.41 -28.37
C GLY A 141 9.43 -14.58 -27.95
N PHE A 142 8.86 -15.70 -27.50
CA PHE A 142 9.60 -16.91 -27.16
C PHE A 142 8.86 -18.20 -27.54
N ILE A 143 9.56 -19.33 -27.47
CA ILE A 143 8.94 -20.66 -27.54
C ILE A 143 9.34 -21.49 -26.32
N ILE A 144 8.47 -22.43 -25.96
CA ILE A 144 8.74 -23.51 -25.01
C ILE A 144 9.07 -24.75 -25.82
N ASP A 145 10.12 -25.44 -25.40
CA ASP A 145 10.48 -26.77 -25.85
C ASP A 145 10.23 -27.73 -24.68
N ASP A 146 9.23 -28.59 -24.83
CA ASP A 146 8.72 -29.49 -23.78
C ASP A 146 9.56 -30.77 -23.64
N THR A 147 10.69 -30.84 -24.33
CA THR A 147 11.65 -31.94 -24.23
C THR A 147 12.70 -31.67 -23.14
N ASN A 148 13.38 -32.73 -22.70
CA ASN A 148 14.60 -32.64 -21.90
C ASN A 148 14.48 -31.89 -20.56
N TRP A 149 13.27 -31.77 -20.00
CA TRP A 149 13.10 -31.26 -18.64
C TRP A 149 13.80 -32.18 -17.62
N THR A 150 14.27 -31.62 -16.50
CA THR A 150 14.83 -32.40 -15.40
C THR A 150 14.70 -31.69 -14.06
N VAL A 151 14.53 -32.47 -12.99
CA VAL A 151 14.63 -32.02 -11.58
C VAL A 151 15.90 -32.56 -10.91
N ASN A 152 16.76 -33.24 -11.67
CA ASN A 152 18.03 -33.72 -11.16
C ASN A 152 19.03 -32.56 -11.16
N MET A 153 19.20 -31.94 -9.99
CA MET A 153 20.04 -30.75 -9.78
C MET A 153 21.49 -30.95 -10.24
N ALA A 154 22.03 -32.17 -10.16
CA ALA A 154 23.39 -32.47 -10.61
C ALA A 154 23.60 -32.31 -12.12
N ARG A 155 22.50 -32.29 -12.90
CA ARG A 155 22.52 -32.09 -14.35
C ARG A 155 22.38 -30.63 -14.76
N ILE A 156 22.05 -29.73 -13.82
CA ILE A 156 21.69 -28.35 -14.09
C ILE A 156 22.91 -27.47 -13.80
N GLU A 157 23.29 -26.65 -14.76
CA GLU A 157 24.42 -25.72 -14.64
C GLU A 157 23.94 -24.29 -14.90
N LEU A 158 24.36 -23.36 -14.02
CA LEU A 158 24.16 -21.94 -14.21
C LEU A 158 25.04 -21.43 -15.34
N VAL A 159 24.45 -20.81 -16.37
CA VAL A 159 25.18 -20.21 -17.49
C VAL A 159 25.35 -18.72 -17.30
N TYR A 160 24.29 -18.05 -16.85
CA TYR A 160 24.28 -16.60 -16.68
C TYR A 160 23.26 -16.21 -15.63
N LYS A 161 23.61 -15.24 -14.78
CA LYS A 161 22.69 -14.53 -13.90
C LYS A 161 23.00 -13.04 -13.94
N ASP A 162 21.94 -12.23 -13.96
CA ASP A 162 22.02 -10.79 -13.75
C ASP A 162 21.84 -10.49 -12.25
N PRO A 163 22.89 -10.06 -11.53
CA PRO A 163 22.84 -9.85 -10.09
C PRO A 163 21.92 -8.70 -9.66
N GLU A 164 21.49 -7.83 -10.60
CA GLU A 164 20.53 -6.78 -10.29
C GLU A 164 19.07 -7.27 -10.37
N MET A 165 18.82 -8.35 -11.13
CA MET A 165 17.48 -8.85 -11.43
C MET A 165 17.16 -10.18 -10.72
N VAL A 166 18.16 -11.02 -10.46
CA VAL A 166 17.98 -12.28 -9.73
C VAL A 166 18.92 -12.33 -8.52
N GLU A 167 18.64 -13.28 -7.62
CA GLU A 167 19.27 -13.37 -6.28
C GLU A 167 18.94 -12.19 -5.37
N PHE A 168 17.73 -11.63 -5.48
CA PHE A 168 17.34 -10.42 -4.74
C PHE A 168 17.38 -10.60 -3.22
N GLU A 169 16.67 -11.59 -2.67
CA GLU A 169 16.69 -11.92 -1.23
C GLU A 169 17.34 -13.27 -0.94
N ARG A 170 17.48 -14.12 -1.95
CA ARG A 170 18.06 -15.47 -1.81
C ARG A 170 18.90 -15.88 -3.01
N SER A 171 20.12 -16.33 -2.75
CA SER A 171 21.01 -16.87 -3.76
C SER A 171 20.46 -18.16 -4.42
N LEU A 172 20.88 -18.41 -5.66
CA LEU A 172 20.64 -19.64 -6.42
C LEU A 172 21.66 -20.74 -6.11
N ASP A 173 22.69 -20.47 -5.29
CA ASP A 173 23.78 -21.40 -5.02
C ASP A 173 23.25 -22.72 -4.44
N TYR A 174 23.55 -23.83 -5.13
CA TYR A 174 23.09 -25.19 -4.81
C TYR A 174 21.56 -25.39 -4.83
N GLU A 175 20.79 -24.44 -5.40
CA GLU A 175 19.33 -24.45 -5.39
C GLU A 175 18.71 -24.34 -6.79
N LEU A 176 19.39 -24.90 -7.80
CA LEU A 176 18.85 -25.04 -9.15
C LEU A 176 17.90 -26.25 -9.19
N THR A 177 16.64 -26.04 -8.81
CA THR A 177 15.69 -27.13 -8.50
C THR A 177 15.10 -27.83 -9.73
N ASN A 178 15.02 -27.13 -10.86
CA ASN A 178 14.34 -27.61 -12.06
C ASN A 178 14.90 -26.95 -13.32
N TYR A 179 14.90 -27.69 -14.42
CA TYR A 179 15.30 -27.19 -15.73
C TYR A 179 14.21 -27.54 -16.75
N GLU A 180 13.79 -26.52 -17.49
CA GLU A 180 12.86 -26.56 -18.62
C GLU A 180 13.40 -25.61 -19.69
N ILE A 181 12.96 -25.78 -20.95
CA ILE A 181 13.57 -25.07 -22.08
C ILE A 181 12.68 -23.94 -22.59
N TYR A 182 13.17 -22.72 -22.43
CA TYR A 182 12.57 -21.48 -22.90
C TYR A 182 13.53 -20.76 -23.84
N LYS A 183 13.12 -20.57 -25.10
CA LYS A 183 13.96 -19.98 -26.15
C LYS A 183 13.34 -18.66 -26.63
N PRO A 184 13.68 -17.53 -26.01
CA PRO A 184 13.28 -16.23 -26.53
C PRO A 184 13.99 -15.94 -27.86
N PHE A 185 13.25 -15.39 -28.81
CA PHE A 185 13.75 -15.02 -30.14
C PHE A 185 13.48 -13.54 -30.49
N HIS A 186 12.75 -12.81 -29.65
CA HIS A 186 12.51 -11.39 -29.87
C HIS A 186 13.83 -10.59 -29.78
N PRO A 187 14.13 -9.67 -30.72
CA PRO A 187 15.44 -9.00 -30.79
C PRO A 187 15.73 -8.07 -29.61
N LYS A 188 14.68 -7.59 -28.93
CA LYS A 188 14.77 -6.77 -27.70
C LYS A 188 14.56 -7.57 -26.41
N THR A 189 14.77 -8.89 -26.43
CA THR A 189 14.73 -9.68 -25.20
C THR A 189 15.90 -9.29 -24.31
N LYS A 190 15.63 -9.11 -23.02
CA LYS A 190 16.64 -9.07 -21.97
C LYS A 190 16.56 -10.36 -21.16
N ALA A 191 17.63 -11.16 -21.19
CA ALA A 191 17.76 -12.39 -20.42
C ALA A 191 18.43 -12.10 -19.08
N TYR A 192 17.88 -12.63 -17.98
CA TYR A 192 18.36 -12.38 -16.62
C TYR A 192 18.83 -13.65 -15.90
N LEU A 193 18.31 -14.81 -16.28
CA LEU A 193 18.78 -16.10 -15.80
C LEU A 193 18.82 -17.08 -16.94
N LYS A 194 19.98 -17.70 -17.15
CA LYS A 194 20.18 -18.77 -18.11
C LYS A 194 20.76 -19.99 -17.43
N LEU A 195 20.19 -21.14 -17.73
CA LEU A 195 20.68 -22.44 -17.29
C LEU A 195 20.95 -23.31 -18.50
N LYS A 196 21.77 -24.33 -18.31
CA LYS A 196 21.91 -25.42 -19.27
C LYS A 196 21.92 -26.77 -18.58
N ARG A 197 21.82 -27.82 -19.39
CA ARG A 197 22.13 -29.18 -18.95
C ARG A 197 23.57 -29.55 -19.28
N ASN A 198 24.31 -30.04 -18.29
CA ASN A 198 25.71 -30.46 -18.48
C ASN A 198 25.85 -31.84 -19.13
N ASP A 199 24.75 -32.59 -19.28
CA ASP A 199 24.72 -33.95 -19.81
C ASP A 199 24.24 -34.06 -21.27
N ILE A 200 23.79 -32.95 -21.89
CA ILE A 200 23.34 -32.91 -23.29
C ILE A 200 23.78 -31.61 -23.99
N PRO A 201 24.09 -31.64 -25.31
CA PRO A 201 24.41 -30.45 -26.09
C PRO A 201 23.18 -29.57 -26.33
N ASP A 202 23.42 -28.32 -26.76
CA ASP A 202 22.39 -27.35 -27.22
C ASP A 202 21.22 -27.16 -26.25
N SER A 203 21.55 -27.16 -24.95
CA SER A 203 20.60 -27.13 -23.84
C SER A 203 20.57 -25.78 -23.11
N GLU A 204 20.91 -24.67 -23.74
CA GLU A 204 20.73 -23.36 -23.10
C GLU A 204 19.23 -23.00 -23.03
N SER A 205 18.78 -22.56 -21.86
CA SER A 205 17.42 -22.10 -21.59
C SER A 205 17.46 -20.77 -20.85
N VAL A 206 16.51 -19.86 -21.15
CA VAL A 206 16.38 -18.57 -20.48
C VAL A 206 15.18 -18.59 -19.54
N LEU A 207 15.43 -18.69 -18.24
CA LEU A 207 14.42 -18.97 -17.20
C LEU A 207 13.75 -17.70 -16.68
N VAL A 208 14.44 -16.56 -16.77
CA VAL A 208 13.90 -15.24 -16.40
C VAL A 208 14.28 -14.26 -17.49
N PHE A 209 13.29 -13.60 -18.09
CA PHE A 209 13.50 -12.62 -19.15
C PHE A 209 12.32 -11.65 -19.31
N THR A 210 12.58 -10.51 -19.94
CA THR A 210 11.55 -9.57 -20.42
C THR A 210 11.65 -9.36 -21.92
N THR A 211 10.51 -9.02 -22.53
CA THR A 211 10.40 -8.59 -23.92
C THR A 211 9.55 -7.31 -23.97
N PRO A 212 9.46 -6.60 -25.10
CA PRO A 212 8.54 -5.48 -25.23
C PRO A 212 7.07 -5.85 -25.00
N HIS A 213 6.70 -7.13 -25.00
CA HIS A 213 5.33 -7.59 -24.79
C HIS A 213 5.06 -8.04 -23.35
N GLY A 214 6.06 -8.07 -22.47
CA GLY A 214 5.86 -8.45 -21.06
C GLY A 214 7.07 -9.12 -20.42
N GLY A 215 6.82 -10.05 -19.51
CA GLY A 215 7.86 -10.72 -18.74
C GLY A 215 7.51 -12.18 -18.42
N PHE A 216 8.55 -13.00 -18.29
CA PHE A 216 8.44 -14.40 -17.90
C PHE A 216 9.48 -14.72 -16.83
N ALA A 217 9.05 -15.38 -15.76
CA ALA A 217 9.93 -15.95 -14.74
C ALA A 217 9.45 -17.37 -14.40
N ALA A 218 10.28 -18.36 -14.66
CA ALA A 218 9.94 -19.78 -14.52
C ALA A 218 9.69 -20.20 -13.06
N THR A 219 8.89 -21.25 -12.89
CA THR A 219 8.64 -21.89 -11.59
C THR A 219 9.96 -22.33 -10.95
N GLY A 220 10.08 -22.15 -9.63
CA GLY A 220 11.32 -22.40 -8.87
C GLY A 220 12.29 -21.21 -8.85
N TYR A 221 12.16 -20.28 -9.81
CA TYR A 221 13.06 -19.13 -9.95
C TYR A 221 12.40 -17.78 -9.65
N VAL A 222 11.09 -17.72 -9.39
CA VAL A 222 10.39 -16.50 -8.96
C VAL A 222 10.72 -16.16 -7.50
N PHE A 223 10.44 -17.10 -6.60
CA PHE A 223 10.82 -17.08 -5.18
C PHE A 223 11.31 -18.45 -4.75
N TYR A 224 12.01 -18.48 -3.62
CA TYR A 224 12.18 -19.67 -2.80
C TYR A 224 11.04 -19.77 -1.79
N GLU A 225 10.63 -20.99 -1.47
CA GLU A 225 9.70 -21.30 -0.38
C GLU A 225 10.36 -22.38 0.48
N ASN A 226 10.44 -22.13 1.78
CA ASN A 226 11.02 -23.07 2.72
C ASN A 226 10.10 -24.29 2.88
N PRO A 227 10.60 -25.52 2.70
CA PRO A 227 9.76 -26.72 2.72
C PRO A 227 9.21 -27.07 4.12
N THR A 228 9.70 -26.44 5.20
CA THR A 228 9.28 -26.74 6.58
C THR A 228 8.32 -25.71 7.13
N ASN A 229 8.62 -24.42 6.97
CA ASN A 229 7.80 -23.34 7.53
C ASN A 229 7.08 -22.49 6.46
N TYR A 230 7.24 -22.81 5.17
CA TYR A 230 6.59 -22.15 4.03
C TYR A 230 6.88 -20.65 3.88
N GLU A 231 7.89 -20.14 4.58
CA GLU A 231 8.40 -18.78 4.40
C GLU A 231 8.99 -18.60 3.01
N LYS A 232 8.73 -17.45 2.42
CA LYS A 232 9.14 -17.14 1.05
C LYS A 232 10.21 -16.07 1.03
N GLN A 233 11.08 -16.14 0.02
CA GLN A 233 12.06 -15.10 -0.29
C GLN A 233 12.15 -14.93 -1.80
N TRP A 234 12.05 -13.70 -2.27
CA TRP A 234 12.18 -13.36 -3.68
C TRP A 234 13.55 -13.77 -4.23
N ARG A 235 13.52 -14.52 -5.35
CA ARG A 235 14.71 -14.76 -6.16
C ARG A 235 14.83 -13.69 -7.24
N VAL A 236 13.73 -13.37 -7.93
CA VAL A 236 13.65 -12.22 -8.85
C VAL A 236 13.49 -10.94 -8.03
N ASN A 237 14.22 -9.88 -8.39
CA ASN A 237 13.96 -8.53 -7.89
C ASN A 237 12.59 -8.05 -8.41
N PRO A 238 11.54 -8.04 -7.57
CA PRO A 238 10.20 -7.83 -8.07
C PRO A 238 9.99 -6.37 -8.50
N PHE A 239 10.70 -5.42 -7.90
CA PHE A 239 10.61 -3.99 -8.25
C PHE A 239 11.12 -3.74 -9.66
N LYS A 240 12.35 -4.19 -9.97
CA LYS A 240 12.96 -4.04 -11.30
C LYS A 240 12.23 -4.88 -12.36
N PHE A 241 11.85 -6.12 -12.04
CA PHE A 241 11.18 -7.00 -12.98
C PHE A 241 9.82 -6.47 -13.41
N PHE A 242 8.96 -6.07 -12.46
CA PHE A 242 7.64 -5.55 -12.81
C PHE A 242 7.71 -4.18 -13.48
N GLU A 243 8.66 -3.31 -13.09
CA GLU A 243 8.86 -2.03 -13.76
C GLU A 243 9.20 -2.23 -15.25
N GLU A 244 10.15 -3.10 -15.55
CA GLU A 244 10.58 -3.42 -16.91
C GLU A 244 9.45 -4.13 -17.68
N ALA A 245 8.87 -5.19 -17.11
CA ALA A 245 7.88 -6.04 -17.79
C ALA A 245 6.58 -5.29 -18.12
N PHE A 246 6.13 -4.37 -17.26
CA PHE A 246 4.97 -3.53 -17.51
C PHE A 246 5.29 -2.19 -18.19
N GLY A 247 6.58 -1.84 -18.33
CA GLY A 247 7.03 -0.58 -18.93
C GLY A 247 6.66 0.64 -18.08
N LEU A 248 6.96 0.60 -16.78
CA LEU A 248 6.55 1.60 -15.78
C LEU A 248 7.63 2.64 -15.45
N LYS A 249 8.83 2.51 -16.03
CA LYS A 249 9.97 3.40 -15.78
C LYS A 249 9.62 4.87 -16.07
N GLY A 250 10.00 5.76 -15.15
CA GLY A 250 9.82 7.21 -15.27
C GLY A 250 8.36 7.71 -15.19
N GLN A 251 7.40 6.86 -14.80
CA GLN A 251 6.01 7.28 -14.59
C GLN A 251 5.80 7.79 -13.16
N PRO A 252 4.95 8.83 -12.96
CA PRO A 252 4.59 9.30 -11.63
C PRO A 252 3.80 8.25 -10.86
N ARG A 253 4.12 8.10 -9.57
CA ARG A 253 3.52 7.11 -8.67
C ARG A 253 2.83 7.83 -7.51
N PRO A 254 1.50 7.79 -7.41
CA PRO A 254 0.84 8.21 -6.18
C PRO A 254 1.37 7.41 -5.01
N ASP A 255 1.81 8.10 -3.97
CA ASP A 255 2.45 7.49 -2.81
C ASP A 255 1.58 7.64 -1.57
N VAL A 256 1.41 6.53 -0.84
CA VAL A 256 0.64 6.46 0.41
C VAL A 256 1.54 6.33 1.63
N THR A 257 2.86 6.29 1.43
CA THR A 257 3.84 6.11 2.51
C THR A 257 4.40 7.43 3.00
N THR A 258 4.20 8.52 2.25
CA THR A 258 4.81 9.83 2.52
C THR A 258 3.77 10.94 2.47
N LEU A 259 3.80 11.83 3.46
CA LEU A 259 3.09 13.11 3.44
C LEU A 259 4.13 14.23 3.53
N ASN A 260 4.14 15.13 2.53
CA ASN A 260 5.01 16.31 2.52
C ASN A 260 6.48 15.95 2.85
N GLY A 261 7.02 14.90 2.22
CA GLY A 261 8.41 14.48 2.37
C GLY A 261 8.72 13.60 3.59
N LEU A 262 7.84 13.53 4.59
CA LEU A 262 8.01 12.69 5.77
C LEU A 262 7.20 11.39 5.68
N ARG A 263 7.72 10.33 6.30
CA ARG A 263 7.03 9.04 6.34
C ARG A 263 5.74 9.18 7.15
N VAL A 264 4.63 8.69 6.62
CA VAL A 264 3.35 8.67 7.33
C VAL A 264 3.47 7.77 8.57
N TRP A 265 2.90 8.25 9.68
CA TRP A 265 2.77 7.51 10.93
C TRP A 265 1.31 7.54 11.38
N SER A 266 0.82 6.40 11.85
CA SER A 266 -0.50 6.26 12.47
C SER A 266 -0.42 5.31 13.66
N SER A 267 -1.48 5.31 14.47
CA SER A 267 -1.69 4.31 15.50
C SER A 267 -3.17 4.02 15.64
N HIS A 268 -3.51 2.76 15.90
CA HIS A 268 -4.86 2.39 16.28
C HIS A 268 -4.94 1.23 17.26
N ILE A 269 -6.06 1.21 17.98
CA ILE A 269 -6.34 0.27 19.06
C ILE A 269 -7.62 -0.51 18.75
N ASP A 270 -7.48 -1.82 18.60
CA ASP A 270 -8.62 -2.75 18.55
C ASP A 270 -9.23 -2.94 19.94
N GLY A 271 -10.55 -3.10 19.95
CA GLY A 271 -11.39 -2.96 21.14
C GLY A 271 -11.23 -4.05 22.19
N ASP A 272 -10.54 -5.14 21.85
CA ASP A 272 -10.39 -6.35 22.64
C ASP A 272 -9.79 -6.06 24.02
N ALA A 273 -10.38 -6.69 25.03
CA ALA A 273 -9.87 -6.72 26.39
C ALA A 273 -9.80 -5.36 27.09
N LEU A 274 -10.56 -4.35 26.65
CA LEU A 274 -10.71 -3.09 27.40
C LEU A 274 -11.11 -3.36 28.87
N ILE A 275 -11.96 -4.36 29.07
CA ILE A 275 -12.52 -4.78 30.37
C ILE A 275 -11.65 -5.78 31.14
N SER A 276 -10.53 -6.24 30.56
CA SER A 276 -9.65 -7.22 31.20
C SER A 276 -8.86 -6.61 32.35
N ARG A 277 -8.57 -7.41 33.37
CA ARG A 277 -7.76 -6.98 34.53
C ARG A 277 -6.31 -6.79 34.12
N SER A 278 -5.66 -5.77 34.67
CA SER A 278 -4.22 -5.57 34.47
C SER A 278 -3.41 -6.02 35.69
N GLU A 279 -2.30 -6.70 35.42
CA GLU A 279 -1.24 -7.02 36.37
C GLU A 279 -0.31 -5.82 36.62
N VAL A 280 -0.35 -4.80 35.76
CA VAL A 280 0.50 -3.60 35.86
C VAL A 280 0.20 -2.82 37.13
N LYS A 281 -1.09 -2.64 37.43
CA LYS A 281 -1.56 -1.93 38.62
C LYS A 281 -2.75 -2.66 39.26
N PRO A 282 -2.68 -3.02 40.55
CA PRO A 282 -3.77 -3.71 41.23
C PRO A 282 -5.12 -3.00 41.08
N ASN A 283 -6.18 -3.78 40.89
CA ASN A 283 -7.58 -3.33 40.77
C ASN A 283 -7.91 -2.44 39.56
N THR A 284 -7.01 -2.34 38.58
CA THR A 284 -7.27 -1.61 37.33
C THR A 284 -7.63 -2.54 36.18
N TYR A 285 -8.26 -1.96 35.15
CA TYR A 285 -8.50 -2.60 33.87
C TYR A 285 -7.52 -2.14 32.80
N CYS A 286 -7.29 -2.95 31.77
CA CYS A 286 -6.44 -2.63 30.64
C CYS A 286 -6.83 -1.30 29.98
N GLY A 287 -8.13 -1.01 29.84
CA GLY A 287 -8.60 0.30 29.36
C GLY A 287 -8.11 1.49 30.19
N GLU A 288 -8.02 1.35 31.51
CA GLU A 288 -7.49 2.39 32.40
C GLU A 288 -5.97 2.54 32.22
N ILE A 289 -5.24 1.41 32.14
CA ILE A 289 -3.79 1.41 31.91
C ILE A 289 -3.44 2.08 30.58
N ILE A 290 -4.12 1.72 29.50
CA ILE A 290 -3.87 2.31 28.19
C ILE A 290 -4.22 3.80 28.19
N ARG A 291 -5.33 4.22 28.82
CA ARG A 291 -5.64 5.63 28.96
C ARG A 291 -4.54 6.39 29.70
N ASP A 292 -4.12 5.87 30.85
CA ASP A 292 -3.28 6.61 31.80
C ASP A 292 -1.79 6.58 31.42
N GLU A 293 -1.26 5.42 31.03
CA GLU A 293 0.16 5.23 30.76
C GLU A 293 0.54 5.49 29.29
N ILE A 294 -0.42 5.38 28.37
CA ILE A 294 -0.19 5.53 26.93
C ILE A 294 -0.85 6.80 26.39
N LEU A 295 -2.19 6.87 26.39
CA LEU A 295 -2.91 7.94 25.70
C LEU A 295 -2.71 9.32 26.34
N ASN A 296 -2.62 9.40 27.67
CA ASN A 296 -2.33 10.65 28.38
C ASN A 296 -0.86 11.08 28.25
N ARG A 297 0.04 10.14 27.96
CA ARG A 297 1.48 10.37 27.84
C ARG A 297 1.88 10.75 26.41
N TYR A 298 1.38 10.02 25.42
CA TYR A 298 1.70 10.18 24.00
C TYR A 298 0.52 10.83 23.27
N LYS A 299 0.50 12.16 23.26
CA LYS A 299 -0.60 12.97 22.71
C LYS A 299 -0.52 13.13 21.18
N TRP A 300 -0.44 12.01 20.47
CA TRP A 300 -0.47 11.95 19.01
C TRP A 300 -1.81 11.38 18.51
N PRO A 301 -2.20 11.67 17.26
CA PRO A 301 -3.42 11.13 16.67
C PRO A 301 -3.47 9.60 16.77
N VAL A 302 -4.52 9.07 17.38
CA VAL A 302 -4.76 7.64 17.51
C VAL A 302 -6.24 7.34 17.34
N SER A 303 -6.55 6.27 16.60
CA SER A 303 -7.92 5.80 16.44
C SER A 303 -8.19 4.64 17.39
N VAL A 304 -9.24 4.74 18.20
CA VAL A 304 -9.56 3.76 19.25
C VAL A 304 -10.94 3.18 19.01
N SER A 305 -11.04 1.86 19.06
CA SER A 305 -12.31 1.14 18.95
C SER A 305 -12.68 0.43 20.26
N VAL A 306 -13.92 -0.07 20.34
CA VAL A 306 -14.41 -0.90 21.45
C VAL A 306 -15.31 -2.02 20.92
N VAL A 307 -15.30 -3.16 21.61
CA VAL A 307 -16.33 -4.21 21.46
C VAL A 307 -17.52 -3.82 22.32
N VAL A 308 -18.65 -3.45 21.68
CA VAL A 308 -19.77 -2.83 22.41
C VAL A 308 -20.39 -3.77 23.43
N GLY A 309 -20.56 -5.05 23.08
CA GLY A 309 -21.16 -6.05 23.95
C GLY A 309 -20.37 -6.36 25.21
N GLU A 310 -19.07 -6.05 25.25
CA GLU A 310 -18.26 -6.09 26.48
C GLU A 310 -18.40 -4.80 27.30
N VAL A 311 -18.41 -3.64 26.64
CA VAL A 311 -18.45 -2.33 27.31
C VAL A 311 -19.83 -2.07 27.95
N GLU A 312 -20.92 -2.53 27.33
CA GLU A 312 -22.27 -2.25 27.82
C GLU A 312 -22.69 -3.08 29.05
N THR A 313 -21.89 -4.07 29.46
CA THR A 313 -22.24 -4.96 30.58
C THR A 313 -22.24 -4.26 31.93
N ASP A 314 -21.46 -3.19 32.10
CA ASP A 314 -21.34 -2.45 33.35
C ASP A 314 -21.08 -0.95 33.07
N PRO A 315 -21.81 -0.01 33.71
CA PRO A 315 -21.56 1.43 33.60
C PRO A 315 -20.10 1.85 33.86
N LYS A 316 -19.34 1.08 34.63
CA LYS A 316 -17.90 1.30 34.84
C LYS A 316 -17.11 1.23 33.54
N PHE A 317 -17.39 0.27 32.66
CA PHE A 317 -16.69 0.11 31.39
C PHE A 317 -17.10 1.19 30.39
N GLU A 318 -18.38 1.58 30.37
CA GLU A 318 -18.82 2.76 29.61
C GLU A 318 -18.03 4.01 30.04
N ASN A 319 -17.84 4.21 31.35
CA ASN A 319 -17.09 5.37 31.87
C ASN A 319 -15.62 5.35 31.45
N ILE A 320 -14.98 4.18 31.42
CA ILE A 320 -13.60 4.04 30.90
C ILE A 320 -13.57 4.43 29.42
N ALA A 321 -14.45 3.86 28.59
CA ALA A 321 -14.51 4.19 27.16
C ALA A 321 -14.80 5.68 26.91
N ARG A 322 -15.76 6.28 27.64
CA ARG A 322 -16.06 7.73 27.57
C ARG A 322 -14.83 8.56 27.90
N SER A 323 -14.08 8.20 28.94
CA SER A 323 -12.89 8.95 29.35
C SER A 323 -11.77 8.91 28.31
N ILE A 324 -11.66 7.82 27.54
CA ILE A 324 -10.74 7.72 26.41
C ILE A 324 -11.24 8.59 25.25
N TYR A 325 -12.52 8.51 24.91
CA TYR A 325 -13.10 9.28 23.81
C TYR A 325 -13.17 10.79 24.05
N GLN A 326 -13.06 11.25 25.31
CA GLN A 326 -12.93 12.67 25.65
C GLN A 326 -11.58 13.27 25.25
N LEU A 327 -10.53 12.48 25.02
CA LEU A 327 -9.21 12.99 24.65
C LEU A 327 -9.21 13.54 23.21
N ASP A 328 -8.73 14.76 22.98
CA ASP A 328 -8.82 15.45 21.69
C ASP A 328 -8.08 14.74 20.55
N TRP A 329 -6.94 14.10 20.87
CA TRP A 329 -6.12 13.32 19.93
C TRP A 329 -6.62 11.88 19.74
N VAL A 330 -7.81 11.53 20.26
CA VAL A 330 -8.46 10.23 20.06
C VAL A 330 -9.64 10.35 19.09
N GLU A 331 -9.59 9.53 18.03
CA GLU A 331 -10.65 9.35 17.05
C GLU A 331 -11.39 8.03 17.29
N ALA A 332 -12.73 8.05 17.30
CA ALA A 332 -13.53 6.88 17.64
C ALA A 332 -13.79 5.95 16.45
N ALA A 333 -13.67 4.65 16.72
CA ALA A 333 -13.96 3.55 15.82
C ALA A 333 -14.87 2.52 16.52
N SER A 334 -15.45 1.60 15.75
CA SER A 334 -16.18 0.44 16.27
C SER A 334 -15.41 -0.84 15.99
N HIS A 335 -15.32 -1.73 16.97
CA HIS A 335 -14.79 -3.09 16.82
C HIS A 335 -15.92 -4.12 16.90
N SER A 336 -17.01 -3.83 16.19
CA SER A 336 -18.27 -4.58 16.19
C SER A 336 -19.04 -4.56 17.53
N TYR A 337 -20.14 -5.30 17.59
CA TYR A 337 -20.91 -5.51 18.82
C TYR A 337 -20.37 -6.71 19.59
N SER A 338 -20.24 -7.87 18.96
CA SER A 338 -19.90 -9.13 19.64
C SER A 338 -18.49 -9.66 19.44
N HIS A 339 -17.69 -8.95 18.64
CA HIS A 339 -16.42 -9.44 18.13
C HIS A 339 -16.55 -10.78 17.38
N PRO A 340 -17.16 -10.79 16.18
CA PRO A 340 -17.17 -11.98 15.33
C PRO A 340 -15.75 -12.45 15.01
N PHE A 341 -15.46 -13.72 15.31
CA PHE A 341 -14.21 -14.38 14.93
C PHE A 341 -14.15 -14.68 13.43
N TYR A 342 -15.32 -14.88 12.79
CA TYR A 342 -15.46 -14.99 11.35
C TYR A 342 -16.78 -14.36 10.88
N TRP A 343 -16.74 -13.77 9.69
CA TRP A 343 -17.85 -12.97 9.16
C TRP A 343 -18.77 -13.74 8.19
N ALA A 344 -18.23 -14.66 7.41
CA ALA A 344 -18.98 -15.42 6.40
C ALA A 344 -19.50 -16.76 6.96
N ASP A 345 -20.73 -17.14 6.62
CA ASP A 345 -21.33 -18.40 7.08
C ASP A 345 -20.67 -19.63 6.44
N ASP A 346 -20.09 -19.45 5.26
CA ASP A 346 -19.37 -20.42 4.44
C ASP A 346 -17.85 -20.31 4.58
N TYR A 347 -17.35 -19.62 5.62
CA TYR A 347 -15.92 -19.61 5.94
C TYR A 347 -15.41 -21.03 6.16
N GLU A 348 -14.35 -21.42 5.44
CA GLU A 348 -13.83 -22.79 5.38
C GLU A 348 -13.37 -23.29 6.76
N ASP A 349 -12.69 -22.42 7.50
CA ASP A 349 -12.05 -22.76 8.78
C ASP A 349 -12.95 -22.43 9.99
N LYS A 350 -14.25 -22.22 9.79
CA LYS A 350 -15.19 -21.88 10.89
C LYS A 350 -15.25 -22.92 12.01
N ASN A 351 -14.92 -24.17 11.70
CA ASN A 351 -14.94 -25.27 12.67
C ASN A 351 -13.74 -25.24 13.62
N GLU A 352 -12.74 -24.40 13.36
CA GLU A 352 -11.63 -24.14 14.28
C GLU A 352 -12.08 -23.28 15.48
N TYR A 353 -13.23 -22.63 15.37
CA TYR A 353 -13.80 -21.79 16.43
C TYR A 353 -14.93 -22.51 17.16
N SER A 354 -14.94 -22.41 18.50
CA SER A 354 -16.01 -22.95 19.34
C SER A 354 -17.34 -22.19 19.21
N SER A 355 -17.29 -20.92 18.78
CA SER A 355 -18.43 -20.03 18.58
C SER A 355 -18.11 -19.02 17.48
N ARG A 356 -19.13 -18.29 17.00
CA ARG A 356 -18.94 -17.22 16.01
C ARG A 356 -18.37 -15.94 16.61
N HIS A 357 -18.62 -15.69 17.88
CA HIS A 357 -18.32 -14.43 18.56
C HIS A 357 -18.14 -14.65 20.06
N LEU A 358 -17.77 -13.60 20.80
CA LEU A 358 -17.62 -13.63 22.27
C LEU A 358 -18.94 -14.01 22.98
N PRO A 359 -18.88 -14.64 24.16
CA PRO A 359 -20.07 -15.09 24.88
C PRO A 359 -20.83 -13.91 25.51
N ILE A 360 -21.73 -13.29 24.76
CA ILE A 360 -22.60 -12.21 25.22
C ILE A 360 -23.98 -12.76 25.55
N GLU A 361 -24.45 -12.52 26.78
CA GLU A 361 -25.72 -13.05 27.28
C GLU A 361 -26.90 -12.59 26.43
N GLY A 362 -27.71 -13.56 25.96
CA GLY A 362 -28.91 -13.29 25.16
C GLY A 362 -28.66 -12.85 23.72
N TYR A 363 -27.41 -12.64 23.31
CA TYR A 363 -27.08 -12.21 21.95
C TYR A 363 -27.04 -13.38 20.96
N LYS A 364 -27.49 -13.12 19.74
CA LYS A 364 -27.29 -13.97 18.57
C LYS A 364 -26.75 -13.10 17.46
N PHE A 365 -25.73 -13.58 16.76
CA PHE A 365 -25.13 -12.85 15.65
C PHE A 365 -26.17 -12.22 14.72
N ASN A 366 -26.06 -10.90 14.57
CA ASN A 366 -26.86 -10.11 13.66
C ASN A 366 -25.97 -9.04 13.02
N LEU A 367 -25.76 -9.17 11.71
CA LEU A 367 -24.85 -8.30 10.97
C LEU A 367 -25.17 -6.79 11.09
N LYS A 368 -26.46 -6.44 11.22
CA LYS A 368 -26.86 -5.04 11.38
C LYS A 368 -26.52 -4.53 12.77
N ASP A 369 -26.69 -5.33 13.81
CA ASP A 369 -26.32 -4.96 15.16
C ASP A 369 -24.79 -4.87 15.30
N GLU A 370 -24.05 -5.79 14.66
CA GLU A 370 -22.58 -5.77 14.62
C GLU A 370 -22.02 -4.47 14.05
N ILE A 371 -22.64 -3.90 13.02
CA ILE A 371 -22.08 -2.76 12.30
C ILE A 371 -22.82 -1.47 12.62
N VAL A 372 -24.14 -1.45 12.40
CA VAL A 372 -24.94 -0.24 12.59
C VAL A 372 -25.26 -0.05 14.07
N GLY A 373 -25.63 -1.12 14.78
CA GLY A 373 -25.98 -1.08 16.20
C GLY A 373 -24.80 -0.63 17.07
N SER A 374 -23.63 -1.22 16.86
CA SER A 374 -22.39 -0.86 17.56
C SER A 374 -21.99 0.61 17.35
N VAL A 375 -22.01 1.08 16.10
CA VAL A 375 -21.71 2.48 15.75
C VAL A 375 -22.72 3.44 16.40
N ASP A 376 -24.01 3.11 16.32
CA ASP A 376 -25.07 3.91 16.94
C ASP A 376 -24.92 3.98 18.47
N TYR A 377 -24.57 2.85 19.09
CA TYR A 377 -24.36 2.79 20.54
C TYR A 377 -23.18 3.69 20.94
N ILE A 378 -22.03 3.58 20.28
CA ILE A 378 -20.84 4.40 20.58
C ILE A 378 -21.16 5.89 20.40
N ASN A 379 -21.84 6.28 19.31
CA ASN A 379 -22.24 7.67 19.08
C ASN A 379 -23.20 8.23 20.13
N LYS A 380 -24.18 7.42 20.59
CA LYS A 380 -25.22 7.89 21.52
C LYS A 380 -24.79 7.82 22.97
N LYS A 381 -23.99 6.82 23.32
CA LYS A 381 -23.60 6.52 24.69
C LYS A 381 -22.20 6.98 24.95
N LEU A 382 -21.20 6.60 24.17
CA LEU A 382 -19.80 6.73 24.59
C LEU A 382 -19.14 8.05 24.18
N LEU A 383 -19.60 8.68 23.10
CA LEU A 383 -18.95 9.88 22.55
C LEU A 383 -19.49 11.21 23.09
N PRO A 384 -18.63 12.24 23.23
CA PRO A 384 -19.06 13.63 23.30
C PRO A 384 -19.91 14.05 22.09
N ALA A 385 -20.78 15.04 22.25
CA ALA A 385 -21.76 15.44 21.23
C ALA A 385 -21.14 15.98 19.93
N ASP A 386 -19.91 16.47 19.98
CA ASP A 386 -19.13 17.00 18.87
C ASP A 386 -18.30 15.92 18.14
N LYS A 387 -18.20 14.72 18.72
CA LYS A 387 -17.50 13.57 18.13
C LYS A 387 -18.47 12.57 17.52
N LYS A 388 -17.95 11.79 16.57
CA LYS A 388 -18.66 10.67 15.95
C LYS A 388 -17.68 9.57 15.56
N VAL A 389 -18.18 8.34 15.53
CA VAL A 389 -17.46 7.20 14.95
C VAL A 389 -17.19 7.47 13.47
N LYS A 390 -15.96 7.21 13.04
CA LYS A 390 -15.51 7.43 11.66
C LYS A 390 -15.00 6.15 10.97
N GLN A 391 -14.62 5.13 11.74
CA GLN A 391 -14.12 3.84 11.22
C GLN A 391 -14.82 2.63 11.83
N PHE A 392 -14.77 1.53 11.08
CA PHE A 392 -15.01 0.17 11.53
C PHE A 392 -13.72 -0.64 11.44
N PHE A 393 -13.32 -1.27 12.53
CA PHE A 393 -12.14 -2.13 12.61
C PHE A 393 -12.62 -3.58 12.52
N TRP A 394 -12.21 -4.29 11.46
CA TRP A 394 -12.65 -5.67 11.27
C TRP A 394 -12.08 -6.58 12.35
N THR A 395 -12.94 -7.41 12.92
CA THR A 395 -12.63 -8.35 14.00
C THR A 395 -12.25 -9.72 13.45
N GLY A 396 -11.58 -10.54 14.27
CA GLY A 396 -11.31 -11.93 13.97
C GLY A 396 -10.52 -12.13 12.69
N ASN A 397 -11.01 -12.99 11.79
CA ASN A 397 -10.35 -13.31 10.52
C ASN A 397 -10.23 -12.12 9.54
N CYS A 398 -10.82 -10.97 9.85
CA CYS A 398 -10.79 -9.76 9.02
C CYS A 398 -11.26 -10.02 7.58
N GLU A 399 -12.25 -10.91 7.40
CA GLU A 399 -12.82 -11.27 6.09
C GLU A 399 -14.28 -10.82 5.96
N PRO A 400 -14.56 -9.51 5.89
CA PRO A 400 -15.92 -9.01 5.78
C PRO A 400 -16.63 -9.55 4.53
N THR A 401 -17.92 -9.81 4.66
CA THR A 401 -18.78 -10.11 3.51
C THR A 401 -19.06 -8.84 2.68
N GLU A 402 -19.46 -9.01 1.42
CA GLU A 402 -19.89 -7.86 0.59
C GLU A 402 -21.05 -7.08 1.24
N GLU A 403 -21.95 -7.77 1.95
CA GLU A 403 -23.04 -7.16 2.68
C GLU A 403 -22.54 -6.33 3.88
N ALA A 404 -21.54 -6.83 4.62
CA ALA A 404 -20.89 -6.08 5.71
C ALA A 404 -20.25 -4.77 5.19
N MET A 405 -19.52 -4.87 4.06
CA MET A 405 -18.92 -3.73 3.39
C MET A 405 -19.98 -2.72 2.91
N ARG A 406 -21.11 -3.21 2.37
CA ARG A 406 -22.25 -2.38 1.95
C ARG A 406 -22.87 -1.63 3.13
N LEU A 407 -23.00 -2.27 4.29
CA LEU A 407 -23.53 -1.61 5.49
C LEU A 407 -22.62 -0.48 5.96
N CYS A 408 -21.31 -0.70 6.05
CA CYS A 408 -20.34 0.35 6.37
C CYS A 408 -20.47 1.54 5.38
N ARG A 409 -20.55 1.25 4.08
CA ARG A 409 -20.74 2.27 3.04
C ARG A 409 -22.05 3.04 3.22
N LYS A 410 -23.14 2.35 3.56
CA LYS A 410 -24.48 2.95 3.75
C LYS A 410 -24.48 3.97 4.89
N ILE A 411 -23.78 3.68 5.99
CA ILE A 411 -23.65 4.59 7.14
C ILE A 411 -22.43 5.52 7.05
N LYS A 412 -21.73 5.52 5.91
CA LYS A 412 -20.60 6.40 5.58
C LYS A 412 -19.42 6.29 6.55
N ILE A 413 -19.16 5.08 7.07
CA ILE A 413 -17.94 4.81 7.84
C ILE A 413 -16.90 4.14 6.95
N SER A 414 -15.64 4.50 7.19
CA SER A 414 -14.49 3.83 6.58
C SER A 414 -14.19 2.52 7.32
N ASN A 415 -13.38 1.63 6.75
CA ASN A 415 -13.03 0.36 7.38
C ASN A 415 -11.57 -0.02 7.12
N ILE A 416 -10.98 -0.75 8.08
CA ILE A 416 -9.59 -1.22 8.06
C ILE A 416 -9.46 -2.54 8.84
N ASN A 417 -8.24 -3.10 8.85
CA ASN A 417 -7.76 -4.36 9.44
C ASN A 417 -7.61 -5.48 8.42
N GLY A 418 -6.82 -6.49 8.81
CA GLY A 418 -6.20 -7.47 7.94
C GLY A 418 -4.93 -6.92 7.27
N GLY A 419 -4.23 -7.80 6.55
CA GLY A 419 -2.96 -7.47 5.91
C GLY A 419 -1.82 -7.54 6.91
N ASP A 420 -1.43 -8.75 7.28
CA ASP A 420 -0.51 -9.02 8.37
C ASP A 420 0.96 -8.78 8.00
N THR A 421 1.34 -7.51 7.83
CA THR A 421 2.70 -7.14 7.45
C THR A 421 3.66 -7.34 8.62
N VAL A 422 4.53 -8.35 8.48
CA VAL A 422 5.65 -8.64 9.38
C VAL A 422 6.90 -8.80 8.52
N PHE A 423 7.89 -7.92 8.71
CA PHE A 423 9.15 -7.96 7.96
C PHE A 423 10.31 -7.81 8.93
N ASP A 424 10.49 -8.82 9.78
CA ASP A 424 11.55 -8.88 10.77
C ASP A 424 12.58 -9.98 10.43
N LYS A 425 13.32 -10.46 11.42
CA LYS A 425 14.33 -11.52 11.21
C LYS A 425 13.72 -12.91 10.98
N ALA A 426 12.52 -13.17 11.50
CA ALA A 426 11.82 -14.43 11.29
C ALA A 426 11.16 -14.43 9.89
N TYR A 427 10.68 -13.27 9.44
CA TYR A 427 10.07 -13.10 8.13
C TYR A 427 10.87 -12.11 7.25
N PRO A 428 12.12 -12.43 6.84
CA PRO A 428 13.03 -11.49 6.20
C PRO A 428 12.77 -11.38 4.68
N SER A 429 11.57 -10.99 4.29
CA SER A 429 11.20 -10.89 2.87
C SER A 429 10.04 -9.92 2.61
N TYR A 430 10.07 -9.26 1.44
CA TYR A 430 8.94 -8.49 0.92
C TYR A 430 7.69 -9.35 0.65
N THR A 431 7.82 -10.68 0.55
CA THR A 431 6.65 -11.59 0.48
C THR A 431 5.80 -11.60 1.75
N SER A 432 6.33 -11.09 2.85
CA SER A 432 5.63 -10.97 4.14
C SER A 432 5.03 -9.57 4.34
N VAL A 433 5.00 -8.75 3.29
CA VAL A 433 4.43 -7.41 3.29
C VAL A 433 3.10 -7.41 2.52
N ALA A 434 2.01 -7.07 3.20
CA ALA A 434 0.67 -7.09 2.62
C ALA A 434 0.46 -5.94 1.61
N PRO A 435 -0.47 -6.06 0.65
CA PRO A 435 -0.86 -4.94 -0.21
C PRO A 435 -1.63 -3.85 0.54
N LEU A 436 -2.07 -2.80 -0.16
CA LEU A 436 -2.83 -1.70 0.46
C LEU A 436 -4.27 -2.07 0.84
N SER A 437 -4.85 -3.07 0.17
CA SER A 437 -6.27 -3.38 0.28
C SER A 437 -6.61 -4.69 -0.42
N VAL A 438 -7.79 -5.22 -0.16
CA VAL A 438 -8.42 -6.29 -0.95
C VAL A 438 -9.78 -5.87 -1.50
N SER A 439 -10.16 -6.42 -2.64
CA SER A 439 -11.49 -6.22 -3.22
C SER A 439 -12.49 -7.21 -2.62
N VAL A 440 -13.61 -6.71 -2.13
CA VAL A 440 -14.71 -7.50 -1.56
C VAL A 440 -15.99 -7.12 -2.29
N GLY A 441 -16.40 -7.95 -3.25
CA GLY A 441 -17.50 -7.63 -4.15
C GLY A 441 -17.26 -6.30 -4.90
N GLY A 442 -18.22 -5.37 -4.81
CA GLY A 442 -18.09 -4.00 -5.33
C GLY A 442 -17.28 -3.03 -4.46
N TYR A 443 -16.74 -3.47 -3.32
CA TYR A 443 -16.11 -2.63 -2.31
C TYR A 443 -14.62 -2.93 -2.15
N ARG A 444 -13.95 -2.10 -1.34
CA ARG A 444 -12.53 -2.23 -1.01
C ARG A 444 -12.35 -2.16 0.49
N GLN A 445 -11.78 -3.21 1.06
CA GLN A 445 -11.29 -3.24 2.43
C GLN A 445 -9.86 -2.74 2.43
N VAL A 446 -9.56 -1.69 3.20
CA VAL A 446 -8.19 -1.21 3.38
C VAL A 446 -7.50 -2.08 4.42
N TYR A 447 -6.23 -2.41 4.20
CA TYR A 447 -5.43 -3.17 5.16
C TYR A 447 -4.70 -2.25 6.13
N ALA A 448 -4.49 -2.76 7.34
CA ALA A 448 -3.55 -2.14 8.27
C ALA A 448 -2.15 -2.13 7.62
N PRO A 449 -1.38 -1.04 7.72
CA PRO A 449 -0.03 -1.00 7.19
C PRO A 449 0.90 -2.06 7.79
N ASN A 450 0.75 -2.35 9.09
CA ASN A 450 1.60 -3.23 9.87
C ASN A 450 0.75 -4.16 10.75
N ALA A 451 1.29 -5.33 11.09
CA ALA A 451 0.64 -6.25 12.01
C ALA A 451 0.58 -5.69 13.45
N ASN A 452 -0.45 -6.09 14.18
CA ASN A 452 -0.58 -5.83 15.61
C ASN A 452 0.33 -6.73 16.46
N GLU A 453 0.30 -6.56 17.78
CA GLU A 453 1.09 -7.32 18.75
C GLU A 453 0.76 -8.81 18.82
N ASN A 454 -0.42 -9.24 18.36
CA ASN A 454 -0.88 -10.61 18.46
C ASN A 454 0.09 -11.59 17.78
N LEU A 455 0.51 -11.29 16.54
CA LEU A 455 1.45 -12.12 15.79
C LEU A 455 2.84 -12.15 16.42
N TYR A 456 3.27 -11.06 17.05
CA TYR A 456 4.58 -10.99 17.73
C TYR A 456 4.58 -11.69 19.10
N THR A 457 3.42 -12.09 19.60
CA THR A 457 3.24 -12.69 20.93
C THR A 457 2.64 -14.09 20.86
N ASN A 458 2.67 -14.74 19.69
CA ASN A 458 2.06 -16.06 19.46
C ASN A 458 0.61 -16.11 19.95
N GLU A 459 -0.25 -15.24 19.43
CA GLU A 459 -1.66 -15.16 19.82
C GLU A 459 -1.87 -14.91 21.32
N TRP A 460 -1.01 -14.07 21.91
CA TRP A 460 -1.00 -13.75 23.34
C TRP A 460 -0.54 -14.91 24.26
N GLU A 461 0.12 -15.94 23.74
CA GLU A 461 0.78 -16.99 24.55
C GLU A 461 2.21 -16.60 25.01
N GLY A 462 2.71 -15.48 24.51
CA GLY A 462 4.03 -14.92 24.79
C GLY A 462 5.10 -15.32 23.77
N PRO A 463 6.29 -14.71 23.83
CA PRO A 463 6.76 -13.80 24.87
C PRO A 463 6.05 -12.44 24.83
N PHE A 464 5.52 -11.98 25.96
CA PHE A 464 4.72 -10.75 26.04
C PHE A 464 5.47 -9.45 25.70
N TYR A 465 6.80 -9.48 25.61
CA TYR A 465 7.59 -8.34 25.13
C TYR A 465 7.76 -8.31 23.59
N GLY A 466 7.21 -9.31 22.88
CA GLY A 466 7.51 -9.58 21.47
C GLY A 466 7.19 -8.44 20.52
N PHE A 467 6.22 -7.57 20.85
CA PHE A 467 5.81 -6.46 20.00
C PHE A 467 6.95 -5.51 19.62
N LYS A 468 8.02 -5.42 20.44
CA LYS A 468 9.21 -4.62 20.11
C LYS A 468 9.83 -4.99 18.75
N SER A 469 9.64 -6.22 18.27
CA SER A 469 10.13 -6.70 16.97
C SER A 469 9.52 -5.95 15.78
N VAL A 470 8.35 -5.31 15.96
CA VAL A 470 7.72 -4.45 14.93
C VAL A 470 8.64 -3.31 14.47
N LEU A 471 9.57 -2.86 15.33
CA LEU A 471 10.57 -1.85 14.95
C LEU A 471 11.44 -2.32 13.78
N GLN A 472 11.76 -3.61 13.69
CA GLN A 472 12.51 -4.15 12.56
C GLN A 472 11.66 -4.11 11.28
N THR A 473 10.37 -4.42 11.39
CA THR A 473 9.41 -4.24 10.27
C THR A 473 9.40 -2.80 9.80
N PHE A 474 9.35 -1.81 10.70
CA PHE A 474 9.39 -0.39 10.32
C PHE A 474 10.69 -0.03 9.59
N MET A 475 11.85 -0.54 10.04
CA MET A 475 13.13 -0.29 9.38
C MET A 475 13.22 -0.94 7.99
N ASN A 476 12.85 -2.21 7.88
CA ASN A 476 12.93 -2.99 6.63
C ASN A 476 11.94 -2.49 5.57
N THR A 477 10.83 -1.87 6.00
CA THR A 477 9.86 -1.24 5.10
C THR A 477 10.12 0.25 4.83
N GLU A 478 11.20 0.81 5.40
CA GLU A 478 11.68 2.17 5.15
C GLU A 478 12.87 2.19 4.19
N SER A 479 13.81 1.26 4.35
CA SER A 479 15.08 1.25 3.61
C SER A 479 15.46 -0.19 3.23
N PRO A 480 15.97 -0.44 2.01
CA PRO A 480 16.30 0.54 0.97
C PRO A 480 15.09 1.04 0.16
N VAL A 481 13.89 0.56 0.49
CA VAL A 481 12.64 0.93 -0.18
C VAL A 481 11.59 1.26 0.85
N ARG A 482 11.16 2.54 0.89
CA ARG A 482 9.96 2.95 1.63
C ARG A 482 8.70 2.37 0.97
N ILE A 483 8.24 1.22 1.45
CA ILE A 483 7.08 0.49 0.88
C ILE A 483 5.84 0.57 1.77
N LYS A 484 6.00 0.90 3.06
CA LYS A 484 4.89 1.05 4.01
C LYS A 484 5.02 2.31 4.85
N PRO A 485 3.90 2.96 5.24
CA PRO A 485 3.92 3.88 6.36
C PRO A 485 4.17 3.12 7.67
N ILE A 486 4.30 3.84 8.79
CA ILE A 486 4.33 3.25 10.14
C ILE A 486 2.91 3.21 10.67
N ASP A 487 2.48 2.05 11.15
CA ASP A 487 1.26 1.90 11.95
C ASP A 487 1.57 1.17 13.25
N VAL A 488 1.38 1.85 14.38
CA VAL A 488 1.46 1.23 15.70
C VAL A 488 0.06 0.70 16.05
N TYR A 489 -0.21 -0.49 15.55
CA TYR A 489 -1.47 -1.22 15.73
C TYR A 489 -1.36 -2.18 16.94
N TYR A 490 -2.31 -2.11 17.87
CA TYR A 490 -2.37 -3.01 19.04
C TYR A 490 -3.79 -3.13 19.61
N HIS A 491 -3.96 -3.93 20.67
CA HIS A 491 -5.21 -4.11 21.41
C HIS A 491 -5.06 -3.67 22.87
N PHE A 492 -6.16 -3.56 23.63
CA PHE A 492 -6.04 -3.16 25.05
C PHE A 492 -5.31 -4.20 25.90
N TYR A 493 -5.34 -5.49 25.56
CA TYR A 493 -4.64 -6.52 26.34
C TYR A 493 -3.13 -6.29 26.41
N ILE A 494 -2.53 -5.48 25.53
CA ILE A 494 -1.13 -5.07 25.69
C ILE A 494 -0.85 -4.37 27.04
N GLY A 495 -1.88 -3.76 27.65
CA GLY A 495 -1.85 -3.16 28.99
C GLY A 495 -2.05 -4.15 30.14
N GLU A 496 -2.24 -5.44 29.87
CA GLU A 496 -2.43 -6.47 30.89
C GLU A 496 -1.13 -6.70 31.68
N LYS A 497 0.01 -6.78 30.98
CA LYS A 497 1.29 -7.20 31.57
C LYS A 497 2.35 -6.11 31.47
N TRP A 498 3.27 -6.08 32.45
CA TRP A 498 4.39 -5.13 32.46
C TRP A 498 5.29 -5.26 31.23
N ALA A 499 5.58 -6.49 30.79
CA ALA A 499 6.46 -6.75 29.66
C ALA A 499 5.90 -6.20 28.33
N SER A 500 4.60 -6.37 28.10
CA SER A 500 3.91 -5.89 26.91
C SER A 500 3.73 -4.38 26.92
N LEU A 501 3.33 -3.80 28.05
CA LEU A 501 3.20 -2.34 28.19
C LEU A 501 4.56 -1.63 28.00
N ASN A 502 5.65 -2.21 28.51
CA ASN A 502 6.99 -1.67 28.30
C ASN A 502 7.42 -1.77 26.82
N SER A 503 7.07 -2.86 26.14
CA SER A 503 7.35 -3.01 24.71
C SER A 503 6.62 -1.95 23.87
N LEU A 504 5.36 -1.63 24.20
CA LEU A 504 4.60 -0.56 23.54
C LEU A 504 5.23 0.81 23.79
N ASN A 505 5.63 1.10 25.04
CA ASN A 505 6.32 2.35 25.37
C ASN A 505 7.62 2.51 24.56
N GLU A 506 8.39 1.43 24.40
CA GLU A 506 9.60 1.45 23.58
C GLU A 506 9.28 1.72 22.11
N VAL A 507 8.26 1.06 21.55
CA VAL A 507 7.82 1.27 20.15
C VAL A 507 7.36 2.70 19.91
N LEU A 508 6.49 3.24 20.77
CA LEU A 508 5.99 4.61 20.67
C LEU A 508 7.11 5.63 20.82
N SER A 509 7.92 5.53 21.88
CA SER A 509 9.02 6.49 22.11
C SER A 509 10.03 6.51 20.97
N LYS A 510 10.37 5.35 20.39
CA LYS A 510 11.31 5.29 19.26
C LYS A 510 10.71 5.82 17.97
N THR A 511 9.46 5.48 17.65
CA THR A 511 8.83 5.95 16.39
C THR A 511 8.46 7.42 16.43
N MET A 512 8.06 7.94 17.59
CA MET A 512 7.77 9.37 17.78
C MET A 512 9.02 10.25 17.75
N ALA A 513 10.21 9.67 17.94
CA ALA A 513 11.49 10.36 17.80
C ALA A 513 11.99 10.41 16.34
N MET A 514 11.30 9.76 15.40
CA MET A 514 11.64 9.78 13.98
C MET A 514 11.02 11.01 13.29
N ASP A 515 11.58 11.39 12.14
CA ASP A 515 10.98 12.41 11.26
C ASP A 515 9.77 11.84 10.50
N VAL A 516 8.60 11.93 11.12
CA VAL A 516 7.35 11.34 10.61
C VAL A 516 6.22 12.37 10.50
N ALA A 517 5.18 11.99 9.76
CA ALA A 517 3.94 12.74 9.61
C ALA A 517 2.78 11.99 10.30
N PRO A 518 2.50 12.29 11.58
CA PRO A 518 1.44 11.60 12.32
C PRO A 518 0.04 12.00 11.82
N MET A 519 -0.86 11.01 11.68
CA MET A 519 -2.26 11.24 11.32
C MET A 519 -3.18 10.16 11.89
N PHE A 520 -4.49 10.46 11.92
CA PHE A 520 -5.49 9.46 12.24
C PHE A 520 -5.60 8.39 11.15
N ILE A 521 -6.03 7.19 11.52
CA ILE A 521 -6.26 6.11 10.57
C ILE A 521 -7.30 6.47 9.51
N SER A 522 -8.32 7.29 9.83
CA SER A 522 -9.27 7.71 8.79
C SER A 522 -8.64 8.54 7.69
N ASP A 523 -7.58 9.31 7.97
CA ASP A 523 -6.87 10.08 6.96
C ASP A 523 -5.95 9.20 6.12
N TYR A 524 -5.31 8.18 6.72
CA TYR A 524 -4.62 7.14 5.97
C TYR A 524 -5.57 6.39 5.02
N ILE A 525 -6.78 6.00 5.48
CA ILE A 525 -7.76 5.33 4.62
C ILE A 525 -8.17 6.22 3.43
N LYS A 526 -8.36 7.53 3.64
CA LYS A 526 -8.64 8.47 2.54
C LYS A 526 -7.45 8.60 1.58
N MET A 527 -6.22 8.58 2.09
CA MET A 527 -5.00 8.55 1.28
C MET A 527 -4.96 7.30 0.38
N VAL A 528 -5.25 6.12 0.93
CA VAL A 528 -5.37 4.87 0.16
C VAL A 528 -6.49 4.96 -0.90
N GLN A 529 -7.64 5.53 -0.55
CA GLN A 529 -8.71 5.76 -1.53
C GLN A 529 -8.26 6.70 -2.66
N GLY A 530 -7.53 7.77 -2.31
CA GLY A 530 -6.89 8.70 -3.24
C GLY A 530 -5.94 8.00 -4.22
N PHE A 531 -5.12 7.07 -3.73
CA PHE A 531 -4.28 6.23 -4.58
C PHE A 531 -5.08 5.48 -5.64
N PHE A 532 -6.21 4.87 -5.27
CA PHE A 532 -7.04 4.09 -6.20
C PHE A 532 -7.89 4.95 -7.16
N SER A 533 -8.23 6.18 -6.78
CA SER A 533 -8.99 7.11 -7.62
C SER A 533 -8.11 7.96 -8.55
N ALA A 534 -6.85 8.18 -8.19
CA ALA A 534 -5.93 9.04 -8.92
C ALA A 534 -5.76 8.62 -10.38
N ARG A 535 -5.90 9.60 -11.28
CA ARG A 535 -5.68 9.45 -12.72
C ARG A 535 -4.43 10.20 -13.12
N VAL A 536 -3.60 9.54 -13.93
CA VAL A 536 -2.35 10.08 -14.46
C VAL A 536 -2.52 10.29 -15.95
N GLU A 537 -2.23 11.51 -16.40
CA GLU A 537 -2.23 11.91 -17.81
C GLU A 537 -0.84 12.46 -18.15
N ARG A 538 -0.23 11.97 -19.23
CA ARG A 538 1.02 12.51 -19.75
C ARG A 538 0.72 13.68 -20.69
N ILE A 539 1.18 14.88 -20.35
CA ILE A 539 1.03 16.07 -21.22
C ILE A 539 2.20 16.15 -22.21
N SER A 540 3.41 15.94 -21.73
CA SER A 540 4.66 15.93 -22.52
C SER A 540 5.65 14.92 -21.92
N VAL A 541 6.89 14.91 -22.42
CA VAL A 541 7.97 14.06 -21.87
C VAL A 541 8.24 14.36 -20.39
N ASN A 542 8.17 15.63 -19.98
CA ASN A 542 8.49 16.11 -18.64
C ASN A 542 7.29 16.71 -17.89
N SER A 543 6.07 16.59 -18.42
CA SER A 543 4.88 17.17 -17.80
C SER A 543 3.74 16.17 -17.66
N TRP A 544 3.12 16.19 -16.48
CA TRP A 544 2.10 15.26 -16.04
C TRP A 544 0.95 15.99 -15.41
N ARG A 545 -0.26 15.49 -15.64
CA ARG A 545 -1.46 15.93 -14.94
C ARG A 545 -1.98 14.81 -14.06
N ILE A 546 -2.24 15.14 -12.80
CA ILE A 546 -2.78 14.22 -11.81
C ILE A 546 -4.15 14.72 -11.40
N ARG A 547 -5.19 13.89 -11.54
CA ARG A 547 -6.57 14.22 -11.18
C ARG A 547 -7.12 13.23 -10.16
N LYS A 548 -8.10 13.67 -9.37
CA LYS A 548 -8.84 12.80 -8.41
C LYS A 548 -7.91 12.06 -7.44
N TYR A 549 -6.84 12.72 -7.02
CA TYR A 549 -5.88 12.15 -6.08
C TYR A 549 -6.35 12.25 -4.62
N GLY A 550 -7.39 13.05 -4.34
CA GLY A 550 -7.97 13.18 -3.00
C GLY A 550 -6.88 13.51 -1.97
N ASP A 551 -6.82 12.71 -0.91
CA ASP A 551 -5.85 12.92 0.18
C ASP A 551 -4.47 12.27 -0.08
N CYS A 552 -4.28 11.58 -1.21
CA CYS A 552 -2.99 11.10 -1.70
C CYS A 552 -2.25 12.24 -2.40
N THR A 553 -1.75 13.18 -1.58
CA THR A 553 -1.16 14.44 -2.02
C THR A 553 0.34 14.34 -2.31
N THR A 554 0.88 13.14 -2.49
CA THR A 554 2.30 12.91 -2.80
C THR A 554 2.43 12.11 -4.08
N ILE A 555 3.26 12.61 -5.00
CA ILE A 555 3.58 11.93 -6.26
C ILE A 555 5.09 11.69 -6.30
N ARG A 556 5.49 10.42 -6.42
CA ARG A 556 6.88 9.99 -6.46
C ARG A 556 7.35 9.74 -7.89
N PHE A 557 8.59 10.14 -8.17
CA PHE A 557 9.37 9.75 -9.35
C PHE A 557 10.64 9.06 -8.87
N ASP A 558 10.78 7.80 -9.23
CA ASP A 558 11.92 6.96 -8.82
C ASP A 558 13.10 7.20 -9.76
N ASP A 559 14.31 7.07 -9.24
CA ASP A 559 15.58 7.30 -9.95
C ASP A 559 15.62 8.68 -10.64
N SER A 560 15.15 9.72 -9.94
CA SER A 560 15.05 11.09 -10.47
C SER A 560 15.77 12.09 -9.56
N GLU A 561 16.72 12.81 -10.15
CA GLU A 561 17.41 13.97 -9.56
C GLU A 561 16.79 15.30 -10.04
N GLU A 562 15.73 15.25 -10.87
CA GLU A 562 15.04 16.43 -11.39
C GLU A 562 14.31 17.20 -10.28
N PHE A 563 13.87 18.41 -10.61
CA PHE A 563 13.08 19.29 -9.75
C PHE A 563 11.73 19.64 -10.38
N PRO A 564 10.68 19.92 -9.58
CA PRO A 564 9.50 20.57 -10.12
C PRO A 564 9.81 22.03 -10.49
N ASP A 565 9.49 22.43 -11.73
CA ASP A 565 9.43 23.84 -12.12
C ASP A 565 8.20 24.46 -11.44
N LEU A 566 8.40 25.09 -10.28
CA LEU A 566 7.32 25.66 -9.46
C LEU A 566 6.58 26.82 -10.12
N ASN A 567 7.19 27.48 -11.12
CA ASN A 567 6.55 28.57 -11.87
C ASN A 567 5.61 28.03 -12.95
N LYS A 568 5.90 26.85 -13.52
CA LYS A 568 5.08 26.21 -14.56
C LYS A 568 4.13 25.15 -14.00
N SER A 569 4.43 24.60 -12.83
CA SER A 569 3.58 23.62 -12.15
C SER A 569 2.36 24.30 -11.55
N VAL A 570 1.27 23.54 -11.39
CA VAL A 570 0.01 24.00 -10.80
C VAL A 570 -0.34 23.09 -9.63
N ASN A 571 -0.63 23.70 -8.48
CA ASN A 571 -0.94 22.99 -7.23
C ASN A 571 0.20 22.10 -6.71
N VAL A 572 1.45 22.43 -7.04
CA VAL A 572 2.64 21.85 -6.41
C VAL A 572 3.13 22.82 -5.33
N ILE A 573 3.23 22.36 -4.08
CA ILE A 573 3.61 23.21 -2.93
C ILE A 573 5.07 23.02 -2.51
N GLY A 574 5.72 21.96 -3.00
CA GLY A 574 7.10 21.66 -2.69
C GLY A 574 7.49 20.24 -3.10
N PHE A 575 8.67 19.80 -2.65
CA PHE A 575 9.20 18.48 -2.94
C PHE A 575 10.30 18.10 -1.94
N HIS A 576 10.70 16.83 -1.97
CA HIS A 576 11.81 16.30 -1.20
C HIS A 576 12.49 15.17 -1.99
N HIS A 577 13.82 15.22 -2.11
CA HIS A 577 14.60 14.09 -2.62
C HIS A 577 14.97 13.15 -1.47
N TYR A 578 14.64 11.87 -1.61
CA TYR A 578 14.92 10.86 -0.59
C TYR A 578 15.08 9.49 -1.22
N GLN A 579 16.11 8.74 -0.82
CA GLN A 579 16.42 7.38 -1.33
C GLN A 579 16.30 7.29 -2.87
N ASN A 580 17.06 8.14 -3.58
CA ASN A 580 17.08 8.20 -5.05
C ASN A 580 15.72 8.49 -5.72
N SER A 581 14.76 9.07 -4.99
CA SER A 581 13.44 9.40 -5.50
C SER A 581 13.08 10.85 -5.22
N LEU A 582 12.38 11.47 -6.18
CA LEU A 582 11.75 12.78 -6.03
C LEU A 582 10.31 12.59 -5.53
N TYR A 583 10.00 13.11 -4.35
CA TYR A 583 8.65 13.17 -3.78
C TYR A 583 8.09 14.58 -3.96
N ILE A 584 7.06 14.74 -4.78
CA ILE A 584 6.40 16.02 -5.04
C ILE A 584 5.16 16.16 -4.18
N HIS A 585 5.07 17.29 -3.47
CA HIS A 585 3.98 17.61 -2.56
C HIS A 585 2.90 18.39 -3.32
N LEU A 586 1.68 17.88 -3.34
CA LEU A 586 0.54 18.50 -3.99
C LEU A 586 -0.31 19.27 -2.98
N ALA A 587 -0.90 20.39 -3.42
CA ALA A 587 -1.95 21.05 -2.67
C ALA A 587 -3.21 20.17 -2.61
N ASN A 588 -4.01 20.36 -1.55
CA ASN A 588 -5.32 19.71 -1.41
C ASN A 588 -6.34 20.31 -2.41
N LYS A 589 -6.32 19.80 -3.64
CA LYS A 589 -7.15 20.20 -4.79
C LYS A 589 -7.53 18.95 -5.59
N GLU A 590 -8.43 19.10 -6.56
CA GLU A 590 -8.89 17.99 -7.41
C GLU A 590 -7.92 17.62 -8.55
N GLU A 591 -7.03 18.55 -8.91
CA GLU A 591 -6.11 18.44 -10.03
C GLU A 591 -4.79 19.16 -9.74
N ALA A 592 -3.69 18.59 -10.20
CA ALA A 592 -2.37 19.20 -10.20
C ALA A 592 -1.69 18.97 -11.56
N VAL A 593 -0.83 19.91 -11.95
CA VAL A 593 0.06 19.79 -13.11
C VAL A 593 1.49 19.86 -12.59
N ILE A 594 2.27 18.84 -12.91
CA ILE A 594 3.68 18.71 -12.57
C ILE A 594 4.48 18.96 -13.84
N VAL A 595 5.48 19.84 -13.77
CA VAL A 595 6.47 20.06 -14.83
C VAL A 595 7.84 19.83 -14.22
N LEU A 596 8.61 18.90 -14.78
CA LEU A 596 9.97 18.58 -14.33
C LEU A 596 11.03 19.35 -15.11
N THR A 597 12.13 19.67 -14.44
CA THR A 597 13.30 20.37 -14.97
C THR A 597 14.57 19.98 -14.22
N ASP A 598 15.73 20.08 -14.87
CA ASP A 598 17.04 19.88 -14.23
C ASP A 598 17.51 21.08 -13.38
N SER A 599 16.76 22.19 -13.40
CA SER A 599 17.12 23.41 -12.66
C SER A 599 16.49 23.43 -11.27
N ALA A 600 17.32 23.64 -10.24
CA ALA A 600 16.84 23.83 -8.88
C ALA A 600 15.87 25.04 -8.80
N PRO A 601 14.82 24.98 -7.95
CA PRO A 601 13.84 26.05 -7.87
C PRO A 601 14.39 27.34 -7.24
N GLU A 602 14.10 28.48 -7.87
CA GLU A 602 14.45 29.82 -7.36
C GLU A 602 13.36 30.43 -6.45
N SER A 603 12.17 29.84 -6.40
CA SER A 603 11.07 30.26 -5.50
C SER A 603 11.11 29.50 -4.18
N THR A 604 10.71 30.14 -3.08
CA THR A 604 10.52 29.49 -1.78
C THR A 604 9.49 28.36 -1.87
N PHE A 605 9.76 27.22 -1.22
CA PHE A 605 8.90 26.04 -1.27
C PHE A 605 8.90 25.25 0.04
N LEU A 606 7.93 24.35 0.18
CA LEU A 606 7.88 23.40 1.30
C LEU A 606 8.83 22.23 1.04
N ALA A 607 9.92 22.12 1.81
CA ALA A 607 10.78 20.95 1.74
C ALA A 607 10.13 19.76 2.45
N GLN A 608 9.73 19.96 3.72
CA GLN A 608 9.12 18.91 4.53
C GLN A 608 8.05 19.44 5.48
N SER A 609 7.08 18.60 5.85
CA SER A 609 6.11 18.90 6.91
C SER A 609 5.60 17.63 7.57
N SER A 610 5.52 17.62 8.91
CA SER A 610 4.86 16.55 9.66
C SER A 610 3.33 16.63 9.60
N HIS A 611 2.80 17.78 9.17
CA HIS A 611 1.36 18.03 9.14
C HIS A 611 0.86 18.34 7.73
N ARG A 612 -0.45 18.14 7.53
CA ARG A 612 -1.11 18.52 6.28
C ARG A 612 -1.23 20.04 6.21
N LEU A 613 -0.87 20.59 5.05
CA LEU A 613 -0.99 22.02 4.78
C LEU A 613 -2.20 22.32 3.89
N PHE A 614 -2.77 23.49 4.14
CA PHE A 614 -3.88 24.06 3.39
C PHE A 614 -3.53 25.49 3.00
N ASP A 615 -4.08 25.94 1.87
CA ASP A 615 -3.92 27.32 1.36
C ASP A 615 -2.48 27.82 1.29
N TRP A 616 -1.54 26.95 0.92
CA TRP A 616 -0.15 27.31 0.71
C TRP A 616 -0.02 28.47 -0.28
N GLN A 617 0.64 29.54 0.16
CA GLN A 617 0.99 30.69 -0.65
C GLN A 617 2.42 31.10 -0.31
N ALA A 618 3.27 31.19 -1.32
CA ALA A 618 4.64 31.64 -1.17
C ALA A 618 4.92 32.76 -2.18
N SER A 619 5.56 33.82 -1.71
CA SER A 619 5.98 34.98 -2.49
C SER A 619 7.33 35.47 -1.98
N LYS A 620 7.91 36.48 -2.63
CA LYS A 620 9.13 37.14 -2.13
C LYS A 620 8.92 37.90 -0.81
N GLU A 621 7.67 38.21 -0.46
CA GLU A 621 7.32 39.03 0.69
C GLU A 621 6.83 38.20 1.89
N SER A 622 6.21 37.05 1.63
CA SER A 622 5.70 36.19 2.69
C SER A 622 5.44 34.75 2.26
N VAL A 623 5.42 33.87 3.25
CA VAL A 623 4.85 32.52 3.17
C VAL A 623 3.65 32.43 4.10
N PHE A 624 2.54 31.87 3.61
CA PHE A 624 1.32 31.66 4.35
C PHE A 624 0.80 30.24 4.13
N PHE A 625 0.30 29.63 5.20
CA PHE A 625 -0.48 28.39 5.13
C PHE A 625 -1.32 28.20 6.38
N ARG A 626 -2.32 27.32 6.29
CA ARG A 626 -3.02 26.73 7.43
C ARG A 626 -2.60 25.28 7.60
N THR A 627 -2.64 24.78 8.82
CA THR A 627 -2.23 23.41 9.15
C THR A 627 -3.10 22.88 10.28
N GLU A 628 -3.26 21.55 10.33
CA GLU A 628 -4.01 20.85 11.38
C GLU A 628 -3.19 19.66 11.89
N GLY A 629 -3.21 19.43 13.19
CA GLY A 629 -2.62 18.25 13.80
C GLY A 629 -2.62 18.26 15.32
N PHE A 630 -1.95 17.29 15.92
CA PHE A 630 -1.86 17.12 17.37
C PHE A 630 -0.42 16.83 17.80
N GLY A 631 0.00 17.45 18.90
CA GLY A 631 1.33 17.27 19.47
C GLY A 631 2.44 18.02 18.73
N GLN A 632 3.67 17.55 18.94
CA GLN A 632 4.87 18.14 18.34
C GLN A 632 4.98 17.82 16.84
N GLY A 633 5.33 18.81 16.04
CA GLY A 633 5.60 18.66 14.62
C GLY A 633 6.64 19.64 14.10
N GLN A 634 6.91 19.54 12.80
CA GLN A 634 7.85 20.39 12.11
C GLN A 634 7.39 20.80 10.71
N PHE A 635 7.83 21.99 10.29
CA PHE A 635 7.78 22.46 8.90
C PHE A 635 9.19 22.89 8.48
N VAL A 636 9.62 22.47 7.30
CA VAL A 636 10.90 22.85 6.69
C VAL A 636 10.61 23.62 5.42
N ILE A 637 11.00 24.89 5.40
CA ILE A 637 10.81 25.80 4.26
C ILE A 637 12.19 26.10 3.69
N ALA A 638 12.36 25.86 2.40
CA ALA A 638 13.65 25.98 1.73
C ALA A 638 13.66 27.13 0.72
N ASN A 639 14.87 27.47 0.30
CA ASN A 639 15.16 28.55 -0.64
C ASN A 639 14.66 29.92 -0.13
N LEU A 640 15.12 30.24 1.09
CA LEU A 640 15.09 31.55 1.71
C LEU A 640 16.48 32.21 1.63
N LEU A 641 16.61 33.48 1.99
CA LEU A 641 17.94 34.09 2.14
C LEU A 641 18.72 33.38 3.24
N GLU A 642 20.01 33.13 3.02
CA GLU A 642 20.92 32.45 3.96
C GLU A 642 21.09 33.24 5.26
N SER A 643 21.10 32.54 6.41
CA SER A 643 21.37 33.12 7.73
C SER A 643 20.52 34.36 8.12
N ALA A 644 19.38 34.54 7.46
CA ALA A 644 18.55 35.73 7.56
C ALA A 644 17.47 35.57 8.65
N ALA A 645 17.11 36.69 9.29
CA ALA A 645 16.06 36.73 10.29
C ALA A 645 14.70 37.08 9.66
N TYR A 646 13.66 36.38 10.11
CA TYR A 646 12.28 36.56 9.67
C TYR A 646 11.34 36.70 10.87
N GLN A 647 10.22 37.38 10.67
CA GLN A 647 9.15 37.39 11.66
C GLN A 647 8.11 36.33 11.28
N MET A 648 7.84 35.39 12.18
CA MET A 648 6.79 34.39 12.01
C MET A 648 5.65 34.62 13.01
N THR A 649 4.42 34.47 12.52
CA THR A 649 3.21 34.42 13.32
C THR A 649 2.58 33.03 13.22
N VAL A 650 2.29 32.41 14.36
CA VAL A 650 1.58 31.13 14.49
C VAL A 650 0.35 31.37 15.38
N GLY A 651 -0.84 31.35 14.78
CA GLY A 651 -2.05 31.82 15.46
C GLY A 651 -1.87 33.26 15.96
N ASN A 652 -1.94 33.45 17.27
CA ASN A 652 -1.77 34.76 17.92
C ASN A 652 -0.34 35.04 18.41
N LEU A 653 0.57 34.07 18.25
CA LEU A 653 1.95 34.18 18.72
C LEU A 653 2.85 34.69 17.60
N SER A 654 3.72 35.64 17.90
CA SER A 654 4.73 36.13 16.96
C SER A 654 6.13 35.89 17.51
N LYS A 655 7.04 35.34 16.70
CA LYS A 655 8.43 35.06 17.08
C LYS A 655 9.41 35.33 15.93
N ALA A 656 10.62 35.78 16.28
CA ALA A 656 11.72 35.85 15.34
C ALA A 656 12.26 34.44 15.06
N VAL A 657 12.52 34.13 13.79
CA VAL A 657 13.11 32.87 13.34
C VAL A 657 14.24 33.16 12.36
N ARG A 658 15.13 32.20 12.15
CA ARG A 658 16.30 32.39 11.29
C ARG A 658 16.52 31.17 10.41
N SER A 659 16.77 31.40 9.12
CA SER A 659 17.23 30.36 8.20
C SER A 659 18.70 29.99 8.47
N ASP A 660 19.09 28.78 8.12
CA ASP A 660 20.47 28.32 8.19
C ASP A 660 21.33 28.81 7.00
N ALA A 661 22.55 28.28 6.90
CA ALA A 661 23.51 28.62 5.84
C ALA A 661 23.07 28.17 4.44
N ASP A 662 22.12 27.23 4.35
CA ASP A 662 21.60 26.71 3.09
C ASP A 662 20.27 27.40 2.71
N GLY A 663 19.89 28.46 3.43
CA GLY A 663 18.62 29.15 3.21
C GLY A 663 17.42 28.30 3.60
N THR A 664 17.58 27.37 4.54
CA THR A 664 16.51 26.50 5.04
C THR A 664 16.04 26.95 6.43
N LEU A 665 14.73 26.96 6.65
CA LEU A 665 14.10 27.31 7.91
C LEU A 665 13.32 26.11 8.44
N THR A 666 13.81 25.53 9.55
CA THR A 666 13.13 24.45 10.28
C THR A 666 12.36 25.01 11.46
N LEU A 667 11.06 24.71 11.50
CA LEU A 667 10.12 25.23 12.48
C LEU A 667 9.55 24.09 13.30
N VAL A 668 10.05 23.91 14.52
CA VAL A 668 9.43 23.01 15.49
C VAL A 668 8.29 23.75 16.20
N HIS A 669 7.14 23.09 16.31
CA HIS A 669 5.96 23.62 16.99
C HIS A 669 5.22 22.49 17.71
N SER A 670 4.43 22.83 18.72
CA SER A 670 3.39 21.96 19.26
C SER A 670 2.05 22.62 18.99
N MET A 671 1.07 21.87 18.52
CA MET A 671 -0.28 22.40 18.29
C MET A 671 -1.34 21.34 18.52
N ASP A 672 -2.52 21.81 18.89
CA ASP A 672 -3.72 20.99 19.03
C ASP A 672 -4.81 21.60 18.14
N GLY A 673 -5.10 20.93 17.03
CA GLY A 673 -6.06 21.36 16.03
C GLY A 673 -5.49 22.32 14.97
N PHE A 674 -6.36 23.20 14.48
CA PHE A 674 -6.04 24.10 13.36
C PHE A 674 -5.29 25.37 13.80
N VAL A 675 -4.21 25.70 13.10
CA VAL A 675 -3.51 26.97 13.24
C VAL A 675 -3.16 27.58 11.88
N GLN A 676 -3.03 28.91 11.87
CA GLN A 676 -2.54 29.68 10.73
C GLN A 676 -1.08 30.05 10.96
N VAL A 677 -0.26 29.92 9.93
CA VAL A 677 1.15 30.31 9.95
C VAL A 677 1.39 31.37 8.88
N THR A 678 2.13 32.41 9.24
CA THR A 678 2.59 33.45 8.31
C THR A 678 4.03 33.80 8.63
N ILE A 679 4.90 33.79 7.62
CA ILE A 679 6.30 34.17 7.72
C ILE A 679 6.50 35.39 6.83
N ASN A 680 6.89 36.51 7.43
CA ASN A 680 7.20 37.72 6.70
C ASN A 680 8.65 37.66 6.21
N LEU A 681 8.81 37.63 4.88
CA LEU A 681 10.08 37.57 4.17
C LEU A 681 10.57 38.94 3.71
N ALA A 682 9.76 39.99 3.85
CA ALA A 682 10.21 41.35 3.58
C ALA A 682 11.36 41.71 4.53
N LYS A 683 12.47 42.20 3.97
CA LYS A 683 13.66 42.61 4.72
C LYS A 683 13.26 43.45 5.94
N GLN A 684 13.56 42.97 7.14
CA GLN A 684 13.88 43.90 8.23
C GLN A 684 15.17 44.60 7.79
N LEU A 685 15.05 45.91 7.53
CA LEU A 685 16.11 46.82 7.08
C LEU A 685 17.40 46.67 7.89
#